data_AF-A0A6I1QFJ0-F1
#
_entry.id   AF-A0A6I1QFJ0-F1
#
_cell.length_a   1.000
_cell.length_b   1.000
_cell.length_c   1.000
_cell.angle_alpha   90.00
_cell.angle_beta   90.00
_cell.angle_gamma   90.00
#
_symmetry.space_group_name_H-M   'P 1'
#
loop_
_entity.id
_entity.type
_entity.pdbx_description
1 polymer ?
#
loop_
_entity_poly.entity_id
_entity_poly.type
_entity_poly.pdbx_seq_one_letter_code
_entity_poly.pdbx_strand_id
1 'polypeptide(L)'
;MFRNSNNSSNLETQGLSLLQQMTGSEHATFHDDQWEAISELVEKQSQLLVVQRTGWGKSAVYFIATKLRRMQGNGPSIIISPLLSLIRNQIDSAAKLGLNVVSYNSSMDRDEKASAERQILNHSVDAILIAPEQLGDTKFGQEILPQIVGNIGLFVVDEAHCISDWGHDFRPDYGRIVRAIQFMPRNMPVLATTATANNRVVTDIQSQLGEKLKVFRGSLMRSSLNLQNVHVRSKSARLAWLAENLPKLQGSGIIYCKTTKDANIVAEFLQSLHINAHAYHSDIDGDNKPRLEQTLQNNQIKALVATSALGMGFDKPDLAFVIHFQAPGNIVEYYQQVGRAGRGIDNALGILMVGEDDARIQQYFIQNAFPKEEQIDSFLQLIEQHDGIKLAELEKHMNCSRGRLTHTIKFLTSEFPSPIMKDGPKYFRTASDYQLPHDKIERLNDLKEDEWQRLLAYFDGSLDRCLMQILGEELDDNQIQPCHKCEHCNPSSKLPEAVSQEQINKASDFLRNRYIKLEPRKQFGASNDAVQSAFPVYRLPRKDNTLLCETGWALSTWRDGGWGDLVAQGKFNDAFSDDLIAPMVKMLNSLPYEQRPTWITYVPSLRHPTLVKDFAHKLAFAMNIPCRDVISVAELRPEQKSMENSHHQSKNLDGAFNLDTTQIYSHPVWLLDDAADSGWTFTVIGALLRRAGVQRVVPIALTSTKNNQ
;
A
#
# COMPACT_ATOMS: atom_id res chain seq x y z
N MET A 1 11.16 -54.56 6.12
CA MET A 1 11.93 -53.35 6.50
C MET A 1 13.05 -52.98 5.52
N PHE A 2 13.62 -53.88 4.69
CA PHE A 2 14.75 -53.55 3.79
C PHE A 2 14.39 -52.96 2.39
N ARG A 3 13.10 -52.81 2.02
CA ARG A 3 12.71 -52.25 0.71
C ARG A 3 12.49 -50.72 0.71
N ASN A 4 12.28 -50.08 1.86
CA ASN A 4 12.03 -48.62 1.92
C ASN A 4 13.31 -47.77 1.95
N SER A 5 14.44 -48.29 2.44
CA SER A 5 15.68 -47.51 2.56
C SER A 5 16.34 -47.19 1.21
N ASN A 6 16.30 -48.12 0.23
CA ASN A 6 16.88 -47.90 -1.10
C ASN A 6 16.06 -46.94 -1.98
N ASN A 7 14.76 -46.79 -1.71
CA ASN A 7 13.91 -45.90 -2.50
C ASN A 7 14.01 -44.45 -2.00
N SER A 8 14.17 -44.26 -0.69
CA SER A 8 14.31 -42.93 -0.07
C SER A 8 15.66 -42.29 -0.38
N SER A 9 16.77 -43.04 -0.37
CA SER A 9 18.09 -42.49 -0.72
C SER A 9 18.21 -42.08 -2.20
N ASN A 10 17.48 -42.75 -3.09
CA ASN A 10 17.40 -42.40 -4.51
C ASN A 10 16.60 -41.10 -4.71
N LEU A 11 15.46 -40.96 -4.02
CA LEU A 11 14.66 -39.74 -4.03
C LEU A 11 15.42 -38.53 -3.51
N GLU A 12 16.21 -38.69 -2.45
CA GLU A 12 17.06 -37.62 -1.90
C GLU A 12 18.12 -37.16 -2.90
N THR A 13 18.79 -38.11 -3.55
CA THR A 13 19.78 -37.83 -4.59
C THR A 13 19.15 -37.08 -5.77
N GLN A 14 17.93 -37.49 -6.19
CA GLN A 14 17.17 -36.80 -7.24
C GLN A 14 16.77 -35.39 -6.79
N GLY A 15 16.27 -35.24 -5.57
CA GLY A 15 15.92 -33.93 -5.00
C GLY A 15 17.11 -32.99 -4.97
N LEU A 16 18.29 -33.48 -4.56
CA LEU A 16 19.52 -32.70 -4.53
C LEU A 16 19.95 -32.25 -5.93
N SER A 17 19.86 -33.15 -6.92
CA SER A 17 20.14 -32.80 -8.32
C SER A 17 19.20 -31.70 -8.84
N LEU A 18 17.90 -31.76 -8.49
CA LEU A 18 16.94 -30.71 -8.83
C LEU A 18 17.27 -29.38 -8.14
N LEU A 19 17.70 -29.40 -6.87
CA LEU A 19 18.14 -28.20 -6.17
C LEU A 19 19.36 -27.56 -6.84
N GLN A 20 20.36 -28.36 -7.22
CA GLN A 20 21.55 -27.90 -7.94
C GLN A 20 21.18 -27.30 -9.29
N GLN A 21 20.25 -27.93 -10.03
CA GLN A 21 19.72 -27.38 -11.29
C GLN A 21 18.99 -26.04 -11.08
N MET A 22 18.14 -25.94 -10.06
CA MET A 22 17.38 -24.72 -9.76
C MET A 22 18.28 -23.53 -9.37
N THR A 23 19.32 -23.82 -8.59
CA THR A 23 20.29 -22.82 -8.10
C THR A 23 21.39 -22.51 -9.11
N GLY A 24 21.65 -23.40 -10.06
CA GLY A 24 22.79 -23.31 -10.99
C GLY A 24 24.14 -23.57 -10.32
N SER A 25 24.16 -24.23 -9.16
CA SER A 25 25.36 -24.50 -8.37
C SER A 25 25.48 -25.98 -8.06
N GLU A 26 26.58 -26.62 -8.51
CA GLU A 26 26.89 -28.02 -8.22
C GLU A 26 27.21 -28.26 -6.73
N HIS A 27 27.52 -27.19 -5.98
CA HIS A 27 27.80 -27.24 -4.54
C HIS A 27 26.57 -26.93 -3.68
N ALA A 28 25.40 -26.70 -4.30
CA ALA A 28 24.18 -26.48 -3.52
C ALA A 28 23.83 -27.74 -2.72
N THR A 29 23.57 -27.55 -1.43
CA THR A 29 23.08 -28.57 -0.51
C THR A 29 21.76 -28.10 0.08
N PHE A 30 20.93 -29.05 0.52
CA PHE A 30 19.74 -28.71 1.29
C PHE A 30 20.13 -27.96 2.57
N HIS A 31 19.34 -26.95 2.91
CA HIS A 31 19.34 -26.42 4.28
C HIS A 31 18.65 -27.40 5.22
N ASP A 32 18.93 -27.28 6.51
CA ASP A 32 18.27 -28.05 7.57
C ASP A 32 16.74 -28.06 7.38
N ASP A 33 16.14 -29.24 7.51
CA ASP A 33 14.72 -29.55 7.36
C ASP A 33 14.13 -29.43 5.94
N GLN A 34 14.90 -28.97 4.93
CA GLN A 34 14.37 -28.83 3.57
C GLN A 34 14.03 -30.18 2.95
N TRP A 35 14.93 -31.15 3.04
CA TRP A 35 14.70 -32.47 2.45
C TRP A 35 13.58 -33.21 3.16
N GLU A 36 13.55 -33.13 4.49
CA GLU A 36 12.52 -33.73 5.34
C GLU A 36 11.13 -33.21 4.97
N ALA A 37 11.00 -31.90 4.72
CA ALA A 37 9.76 -31.31 4.23
C ALA A 37 9.37 -31.84 2.84
N ILE A 38 10.33 -31.96 1.92
CA ILE A 38 10.10 -32.52 0.57
C ILE A 38 9.67 -34.00 0.67
N SER A 39 10.39 -34.83 1.44
CA SER A 39 10.09 -36.25 1.66
C SER A 39 8.71 -36.43 2.28
N GLU A 40 8.31 -35.63 3.28
CA GLU A 40 6.97 -35.70 3.88
C GLU A 40 5.86 -35.44 2.84
N LEU A 41 6.05 -34.50 1.91
CA LEU A 41 5.08 -34.19 0.84
C LEU A 41 5.05 -35.24 -0.27
N VAL A 42 6.21 -35.77 -0.63
CA VAL A 42 6.36 -36.71 -1.77
C VAL A 42 6.04 -38.14 -1.34
N GLU A 43 6.69 -38.64 -0.29
CA GLU A 43 6.60 -40.04 0.15
C GLU A 43 5.39 -40.30 1.05
N LYS A 44 5.10 -39.40 1.99
CA LYS A 44 4.05 -39.60 3.01
C LYS A 44 2.73 -38.92 2.70
N GLN A 45 2.72 -38.05 1.69
CA GLN A 45 1.56 -37.23 1.31
C GLN A 45 1.00 -36.42 2.48
N SER A 46 1.88 -35.95 3.36
CA SER A 46 1.51 -35.20 4.56
C SER A 46 0.98 -33.80 4.25
N GLN A 47 0.33 -33.22 5.25
CA GLN A 47 -0.01 -31.81 5.30
C GLN A 47 0.99 -31.10 6.22
N LEU A 48 1.65 -30.07 5.72
CA LEU A 48 2.75 -29.39 6.41
C LEU A 48 2.48 -27.88 6.52
N LEU A 49 2.87 -27.30 7.65
CA LEU A 49 3.11 -25.87 7.80
C LEU A 49 4.61 -25.65 8.01
N VAL A 50 5.27 -25.05 7.02
CA VAL A 50 6.69 -24.72 7.06
C VAL A 50 6.87 -23.25 7.46
N VAL A 51 7.35 -23.03 8.68
CA VAL A 51 7.69 -21.72 9.25
C VAL A 51 9.21 -21.56 9.23
N GLN A 52 9.72 -20.85 8.24
CA GLN A 52 11.16 -20.70 8.00
C GLN A 52 11.49 -19.29 7.53
N ARG A 53 12.64 -18.76 7.97
CA ARG A 53 13.10 -17.39 7.67
C ARG A 53 13.06 -17.04 6.16
N THR A 54 12.94 -15.75 5.84
CA THR A 54 13.10 -15.28 4.45
C THR A 54 14.49 -15.67 3.92
N GLY A 55 14.56 -16.06 2.63
CA GLY A 55 15.79 -16.57 2.03
C GLY A 55 16.13 -18.04 2.31
N TRP A 56 15.39 -18.76 3.19
CA TRP A 56 15.61 -20.21 3.41
C TRP A 56 15.26 -21.09 2.20
N GLY A 57 14.65 -20.57 1.12
CA GLY A 57 14.33 -21.39 -0.06
C GLY A 57 12.99 -22.15 0.03
N LYS A 58 11.98 -21.59 0.69
CA LYS A 58 10.61 -22.18 0.75
C LYS A 58 10.03 -22.51 -0.63
N SER A 59 10.36 -21.72 -1.66
CA SER A 59 9.96 -21.98 -3.04
C SER A 59 10.61 -23.20 -3.68
N ALA A 60 11.85 -23.51 -3.30
CA ALA A 60 12.52 -24.72 -3.76
C ALA A 60 11.78 -25.97 -3.26
N VAL A 61 11.28 -25.95 -2.01
CA VAL A 61 10.52 -27.07 -1.44
C VAL A 61 9.31 -27.43 -2.30
N TYR A 62 8.43 -26.48 -2.61
CA TYR A 62 7.23 -26.82 -3.38
C TYR A 62 7.52 -27.12 -4.86
N PHE A 63 8.50 -26.49 -5.49
CA PHE A 63 8.80 -26.80 -6.90
C PHE A 63 9.52 -28.14 -7.07
N ILE A 64 10.46 -28.48 -6.18
CA ILE A 64 11.10 -29.79 -6.18
C ILE A 64 10.06 -30.88 -5.85
N ALA A 65 9.22 -30.67 -4.83
CA ALA A 65 8.13 -31.60 -4.51
C ALA A 65 7.16 -31.76 -5.69
N THR A 66 6.79 -30.68 -6.38
CA THR A 66 5.98 -30.72 -7.60
C THR A 66 6.63 -31.60 -8.66
N LYS A 67 7.91 -31.36 -8.98
CA LYS A 67 8.63 -32.12 -10.01
C LYS A 67 8.68 -33.62 -9.69
N LEU A 68 9.05 -33.98 -8.46
CA LEU A 68 9.12 -35.37 -8.02
C LEU A 68 7.75 -36.05 -8.07
N ARG A 69 6.67 -35.37 -7.64
CA ARG A 69 5.31 -35.92 -7.69
C ARG A 69 4.80 -36.10 -9.12
N ARG A 70 5.13 -35.17 -10.02
CA ARG A 70 4.84 -35.29 -11.47
C ARG A 70 5.57 -36.47 -12.10
N MET A 71 6.84 -36.69 -11.75
CA MET A 71 7.62 -37.86 -12.18
C MET A 71 7.02 -39.19 -11.67
N GLN A 72 6.33 -39.17 -10.53
CA GLN A 72 5.59 -40.32 -10.00
C GLN A 72 4.18 -40.50 -10.60
N GLY A 73 3.79 -39.67 -11.57
CA GLY A 73 2.49 -39.76 -12.25
C GLY A 73 1.33 -39.08 -11.52
N ASN A 74 1.58 -38.31 -10.46
CA ASN A 74 0.54 -37.48 -9.84
C ASN A 74 0.19 -36.29 -10.75
N GLY A 75 -0.99 -35.73 -10.61
CA GLY A 75 -1.39 -34.55 -11.39
C GLY A 75 -0.72 -33.24 -10.92
N PRO A 76 -1.18 -32.08 -11.43
CA PRO A 76 -0.51 -30.80 -11.24
C PRO A 76 -0.60 -30.27 -9.80
N SER A 77 0.33 -29.39 -9.45
CA SER A 77 0.25 -28.62 -8.21
C SER A 77 -0.62 -27.36 -8.40
N ILE A 78 -1.44 -27.01 -7.41
CA ILE A 78 -2.04 -25.66 -7.31
C ILE A 78 -1.24 -24.87 -6.29
N ILE A 79 -0.77 -23.68 -6.69
CA ILE A 79 0.02 -22.79 -5.85
C ILE A 79 -0.73 -21.47 -5.70
N ILE A 80 -1.10 -21.16 -4.46
CA ILE A 80 -1.77 -19.91 -4.12
C ILE A 80 -0.73 -18.92 -3.62
N SER A 81 -0.64 -17.78 -4.28
CA SER A 81 0.36 -16.74 -4.00
C SER A 81 -0.31 -15.35 -3.95
N PRO A 82 0.06 -14.49 -2.99
CA PRO A 82 -0.67 -13.23 -2.75
C PRO A 82 -0.42 -12.13 -3.79
N LEU A 83 0.64 -12.22 -4.60
CA LEU A 83 1.11 -11.09 -5.42
C LEU A 83 1.51 -11.51 -6.85
N LEU A 84 1.02 -10.76 -7.83
CA LEU A 84 1.35 -10.93 -9.26
C LEU A 84 2.85 -10.80 -9.56
N SER A 85 3.56 -9.92 -8.83
CA SER A 85 5.01 -9.74 -8.98
C SER A 85 5.78 -10.99 -8.53
N LEU A 86 5.32 -11.67 -7.48
CA LEU A 86 5.91 -12.91 -6.98
C LEU A 86 5.71 -14.07 -7.97
N ILE A 87 4.56 -14.12 -8.65
CA ILE A 87 4.25 -15.15 -9.66
C ILE A 87 5.27 -15.15 -10.80
N ARG A 88 5.73 -13.99 -11.30
CA ARG A 88 6.73 -13.92 -12.39
C ARG A 88 8.05 -14.59 -12.00
N ASN A 89 8.61 -14.18 -10.86
CA ASN A 89 9.87 -14.74 -10.34
C ASN A 89 9.74 -16.25 -10.04
N GLN A 90 8.55 -16.68 -9.59
CA GLN A 90 8.24 -18.09 -9.36
C GLN A 90 8.20 -18.89 -10.68
N ILE A 91 7.60 -18.36 -11.74
CA ILE A 91 7.59 -19.00 -13.07
C ILE A 91 9.02 -19.16 -13.61
N ASP A 92 9.85 -18.12 -13.54
CA ASP A 92 11.25 -18.19 -13.99
C ASP A 92 12.06 -19.23 -13.21
N SER A 93 11.82 -19.32 -11.90
CA SER A 93 12.45 -20.33 -11.04
C SER A 93 11.99 -21.75 -11.37
N ALA A 94 10.71 -21.94 -11.64
CA ALA A 94 10.15 -23.23 -12.03
C ALA A 94 10.61 -23.69 -13.41
N ALA A 95 10.76 -22.75 -14.35
CA ALA A 95 11.25 -23.01 -15.71
C ALA A 95 12.66 -23.63 -15.69
N LYS A 96 13.52 -23.25 -14.73
CA LYS A 96 14.84 -23.87 -14.54
C LYS A 96 14.77 -25.36 -14.26
N LEU A 97 13.69 -25.84 -13.65
CA LEU A 97 13.42 -27.27 -13.39
C LEU A 97 12.69 -27.97 -14.56
N GLY A 98 12.47 -27.27 -15.66
CA GLY A 98 11.67 -27.75 -16.79
C GLY A 98 10.24 -28.10 -16.38
N LEU A 99 9.66 -27.32 -15.46
CA LEU A 99 8.23 -27.41 -15.10
C LEU A 99 7.42 -26.52 -16.04
N ASN A 100 6.33 -27.05 -16.60
CA ASN A 100 5.35 -26.23 -17.30
C ASN A 100 4.40 -25.58 -16.29
N VAL A 101 4.64 -24.31 -15.95
CA VAL A 101 3.85 -23.56 -14.97
C VAL A 101 3.04 -22.49 -15.67
N VAL A 102 1.73 -22.48 -15.42
CA VAL A 102 0.82 -21.46 -15.94
C VAL A 102 0.32 -20.57 -14.80
N SER A 103 0.23 -19.27 -15.04
CA SER A 103 -0.52 -18.38 -14.16
C SER A 103 -1.97 -18.27 -14.63
N TYR A 104 -2.89 -18.11 -13.69
CA TYR A 104 -4.27 -17.71 -13.98
C TYR A 104 -4.67 -16.59 -13.03
N ASN A 105 -4.76 -15.35 -13.55
CA ASN A 105 -5.01 -14.17 -12.73
C ASN A 105 -5.83 -13.10 -13.46
N SER A 106 -6.27 -12.07 -12.72
CA SER A 106 -7.14 -11.02 -13.23
C SER A 106 -6.47 -10.09 -14.26
N SER A 107 -5.14 -9.98 -14.27
CA SER A 107 -4.38 -9.10 -15.17
C SER A 107 -4.16 -9.66 -16.57
N MET A 108 -4.35 -10.96 -16.77
CA MET A 108 -4.21 -11.61 -18.07
C MET A 108 -5.32 -11.20 -19.04
N ASP A 109 -4.98 -11.08 -20.31
CA ASP A 109 -5.94 -10.84 -21.37
C ASP A 109 -6.81 -12.08 -21.65
N ARG A 110 -7.76 -11.94 -22.58
CA ARG A 110 -8.71 -13.02 -22.90
C ARG A 110 -8.05 -14.22 -23.57
N ASP A 111 -7.07 -13.98 -24.43
CA ASP A 111 -6.41 -15.04 -25.21
C ASP A 111 -5.41 -15.81 -24.34
N GLU A 112 -4.70 -15.09 -23.47
CA GLU A 112 -3.84 -15.66 -22.43
C GLU A 112 -4.65 -16.56 -21.48
N LYS A 113 -5.81 -16.09 -20.99
CA LYS A 113 -6.69 -16.91 -20.15
C LYS A 113 -7.19 -18.13 -20.89
N ALA A 114 -7.70 -17.97 -22.11
CA ALA A 114 -8.18 -19.10 -22.90
C ALA A 114 -7.06 -20.12 -23.23
N SER A 115 -5.82 -19.67 -23.37
CA SER A 115 -4.65 -20.55 -23.52
C SER A 115 -4.35 -21.31 -22.23
N ALA A 116 -4.29 -20.63 -21.09
CA ALA A 116 -4.05 -21.25 -19.79
C ALA A 116 -5.15 -22.27 -19.45
N GLU A 117 -6.42 -21.92 -19.67
CA GLU A 117 -7.57 -22.82 -19.51
C GLU A 117 -7.41 -24.13 -20.30
N ARG A 118 -7.08 -24.03 -21.59
CA ARG A 118 -6.87 -25.21 -22.44
C ARG A 118 -5.73 -26.09 -21.92
N GLN A 119 -4.62 -25.50 -21.49
CA GLN A 119 -3.49 -26.26 -20.95
C GLN A 119 -3.84 -26.95 -19.62
N ILE A 120 -4.58 -26.26 -18.75
CA ILE A 120 -5.04 -26.81 -17.47
C ILE A 120 -5.98 -28.00 -17.69
N LEU A 121 -7.00 -27.82 -18.53
CA LEU A 121 -8.02 -28.83 -18.80
C LEU A 121 -7.48 -30.03 -19.59
N ASN A 122 -6.46 -29.83 -20.43
CA ASN A 122 -5.79 -30.92 -21.14
C ASN A 122 -4.70 -31.63 -20.30
N HIS A 123 -4.56 -31.30 -19.01
CA HIS A 123 -3.57 -31.87 -18.10
C HIS A 123 -2.10 -31.75 -18.57
N SER A 124 -1.79 -30.72 -19.37
CA SER A 124 -0.44 -30.50 -19.92
C SER A 124 0.45 -29.64 -19.03
N VAL A 125 -0.04 -29.25 -17.85
CA VAL A 125 0.65 -28.37 -16.88
C VAL A 125 1.18 -29.18 -15.70
N ASP A 126 2.29 -28.71 -15.13
CA ASP A 126 2.88 -29.27 -13.91
C ASP A 126 2.47 -28.48 -12.66
N ALA A 127 2.28 -27.17 -12.78
CA ALA A 127 1.75 -26.33 -11.72
C ALA A 127 0.87 -25.18 -12.24
N ILE A 128 -0.07 -24.75 -11.40
CA ILE A 128 -1.01 -23.66 -11.67
C ILE A 128 -0.85 -22.62 -10.56
N LEU A 129 -0.44 -21.41 -10.92
CA LEU A 129 -0.27 -20.27 -10.01
C LEU A 129 -1.51 -19.37 -10.06
N ILE A 130 -2.20 -19.26 -8.93
CA ILE A 130 -3.40 -18.43 -8.78
C ILE A 130 -3.28 -17.48 -7.59
N ALA A 131 -3.98 -16.36 -7.68
CA ALA A 131 -4.23 -15.50 -6.54
C ALA A 131 -5.49 -15.99 -5.77
N PRO A 132 -5.60 -15.77 -4.44
CA PRO A 132 -6.68 -16.33 -3.62
C PRO A 132 -8.09 -15.96 -4.10
N GLU A 133 -8.28 -14.79 -4.71
CA GLU A 133 -9.57 -14.36 -5.23
C GLU A 133 -10.10 -15.25 -6.38
N GLN A 134 -9.22 -16.00 -7.08
CA GLN A 134 -9.64 -16.93 -8.13
C GLN A 134 -10.43 -18.13 -7.59
N LEU A 135 -10.33 -18.43 -6.29
CA LEU A 135 -11.11 -19.49 -5.65
C LEU A 135 -12.57 -19.11 -5.35
N GLY A 136 -12.95 -17.84 -5.54
CA GLY A 136 -14.33 -17.37 -5.35
C GLY A 136 -15.21 -17.57 -6.60
N ASP A 137 -16.14 -16.64 -6.80
CA ASP A 137 -17.06 -16.60 -7.95
C ASP A 137 -16.36 -16.13 -9.24
N THR A 138 -15.31 -16.85 -9.61
CA THR A 138 -14.61 -16.69 -10.88
C THR A 138 -14.81 -17.91 -11.74
N LYS A 139 -14.56 -17.77 -13.04
CA LYS A 139 -14.54 -18.91 -13.97
C LYS A 139 -13.59 -20.02 -13.49
N PHE A 140 -12.47 -19.66 -12.87
CA PHE A 140 -11.55 -20.65 -12.32
C PHE A 140 -12.19 -21.45 -11.19
N GLY A 141 -12.74 -20.78 -10.17
CA GLY A 141 -13.35 -21.44 -9.02
C GLY A 141 -14.60 -22.25 -9.38
N GLN A 142 -15.46 -21.73 -10.27
CA GLN A 142 -16.77 -22.31 -10.57
C GLN A 142 -16.77 -23.34 -11.71
N GLU A 143 -15.89 -23.18 -12.70
CA GLU A 143 -15.88 -24.05 -13.89
C GLU A 143 -14.63 -24.93 -14.00
N ILE A 144 -13.44 -24.38 -13.71
CA ILE A 144 -12.16 -25.08 -13.96
C ILE A 144 -11.78 -25.97 -12.77
N LEU A 145 -11.77 -25.41 -11.56
CA LEU A 145 -11.36 -26.10 -10.35
C LEU A 145 -12.12 -27.41 -10.13
N PRO A 146 -13.46 -27.48 -10.27
CA PRO A 146 -14.20 -28.73 -10.10
C PRO A 146 -13.81 -29.83 -11.08
N GLN A 147 -13.34 -29.48 -12.29
CA GLN A 147 -12.92 -30.45 -13.31
C GLN A 147 -11.55 -31.06 -13.01
N ILE A 148 -10.66 -30.32 -12.33
CA ILE A 148 -9.29 -30.75 -12.05
C ILE A 148 -9.07 -31.23 -10.61
N VAL A 149 -10.00 -30.92 -9.70
CA VAL A 149 -9.86 -31.14 -8.24
C VAL A 149 -9.46 -32.57 -7.87
N GLY A 150 -10.02 -33.57 -8.58
CA GLY A 150 -9.75 -34.99 -8.33
C GLY A 150 -8.35 -35.45 -8.73
N ASN A 151 -7.61 -34.64 -9.47
CA ASN A 151 -6.27 -34.96 -9.97
C ASN A 151 -5.20 -33.98 -9.46
N ILE A 152 -5.47 -33.17 -8.43
CA ILE A 152 -4.45 -32.26 -7.88
C ILE A 152 -3.38 -33.09 -7.15
N GLY A 153 -2.14 -32.94 -7.58
CA GLY A 153 -1.00 -33.66 -7.01
C GLY A 153 -0.52 -33.07 -5.69
N LEU A 154 -0.56 -31.74 -5.54
CA LEU A 154 -0.11 -31.00 -4.36
C LEU A 154 -0.83 -29.65 -4.29
N PHE A 155 -1.22 -29.24 -3.09
CA PHE A 155 -1.84 -27.94 -2.86
C PHE A 155 -0.93 -27.06 -1.99
N VAL A 156 -0.52 -25.91 -2.50
CA VAL A 156 0.45 -25.02 -1.85
C VAL A 156 -0.22 -23.70 -1.52
N VAL A 157 -0.07 -23.27 -0.28
CA VAL A 157 -0.49 -21.95 0.20
C VAL A 157 0.74 -21.17 0.61
N ASP A 158 1.19 -20.27 -0.25
CA ASP A 158 2.32 -19.40 0.04
C ASP A 158 1.87 -18.19 0.86
N GLU A 159 2.76 -17.72 1.73
CA GLU A 159 2.49 -16.67 2.72
C GLU A 159 1.25 -16.98 3.57
N ALA A 160 1.20 -18.19 4.12
CA ALA A 160 0.06 -18.70 4.87
C ALA A 160 -0.33 -17.86 6.12
N HIS A 161 0.54 -16.95 6.57
CA HIS A 161 0.17 -15.99 7.62
C HIS A 161 -1.00 -15.09 7.21
N CYS A 162 -1.24 -14.88 5.91
CA CYS A 162 -2.38 -14.09 5.42
C CYS A 162 -3.75 -14.74 5.69
N ILE A 163 -3.79 -16.05 5.97
CA ILE A 163 -5.01 -16.77 6.39
C ILE A 163 -5.48 -16.29 7.76
N SER A 164 -4.52 -16.03 8.64
CA SER A 164 -4.80 -15.77 10.03
C SER A 164 -5.20 -14.31 10.24
N ASP A 165 -6.30 -14.08 10.96
CA ASP A 165 -6.67 -12.74 11.45
C ASP A 165 -5.55 -12.14 12.33
N TRP A 166 -4.70 -12.99 12.89
CA TRP A 166 -3.54 -12.65 13.72
C TRP A 166 -2.26 -12.40 12.91
N GLY A 167 -2.33 -12.61 11.60
CA GLY A 167 -1.24 -12.35 10.67
C GLY A 167 -1.04 -10.85 10.46
N HIS A 168 0.22 -10.42 10.36
CA HIS A 168 0.56 -9.02 10.11
C HIS A 168 0.04 -8.47 8.77
N ASP A 169 -0.25 -9.34 7.79
CA ASP A 169 -0.87 -9.03 6.50
C ASP A 169 -2.10 -9.93 6.27
N PHE A 170 -3.09 -9.88 7.17
CA PHE A 170 -4.36 -10.60 6.99
C PHE A 170 -5.05 -10.17 5.68
N ARG A 171 -5.48 -11.15 4.89
CA ARG A 171 -6.18 -10.92 3.63
C ARG A 171 -7.51 -11.67 3.63
N PRO A 172 -8.66 -10.98 3.59
CA PRO A 172 -9.95 -11.65 3.62
C PRO A 172 -10.14 -12.67 2.48
N ASP A 173 -9.48 -12.45 1.33
CA ASP A 173 -9.52 -13.36 0.20
C ASP A 173 -8.89 -14.74 0.49
N TYR A 174 -7.98 -14.85 1.47
CA TYR A 174 -7.39 -16.11 1.90
C TYR A 174 -8.38 -17.02 2.63
N GLY A 175 -9.46 -16.49 3.21
CA GLY A 175 -10.54 -17.31 3.78
C GLY A 175 -11.20 -18.24 2.75
N ARG A 176 -11.07 -17.95 1.45
CA ARG A 176 -11.54 -18.84 0.38
C ARG A 176 -10.71 -20.12 0.25
N ILE A 177 -9.44 -20.09 0.65
CA ILE A 177 -8.53 -21.25 0.64
C ILE A 177 -9.04 -22.33 1.58
N VAL A 178 -9.44 -21.92 2.79
CA VAL A 178 -10.02 -22.80 3.82
C VAL A 178 -11.23 -23.53 3.26
N ARG A 179 -12.13 -22.79 2.58
CA ARG A 179 -13.31 -23.37 1.93
C ARG A 179 -12.92 -24.35 0.81
N ALA A 180 -12.00 -23.95 -0.08
CA ALA A 180 -11.57 -24.79 -1.19
C ALA A 180 -10.99 -26.14 -0.70
N ILE A 181 -10.16 -26.11 0.36
CA ILE A 181 -9.55 -27.31 0.93
C ILE A 181 -10.59 -28.29 1.49
N GLN A 182 -11.72 -27.81 2.02
CA GLN A 182 -12.80 -28.68 2.51
C GLN A 182 -13.43 -29.55 1.40
N PHE A 183 -13.38 -29.09 0.15
CA PHE A 183 -13.87 -29.83 -1.01
C PHE A 183 -12.79 -30.69 -1.69
N MET A 184 -11.55 -30.64 -1.21
CA MET A 184 -10.43 -31.41 -1.76
C MET A 184 -10.37 -32.83 -1.19
N PRO A 185 -9.73 -33.79 -1.89
CA PRO A 185 -9.54 -35.14 -1.37
C PRO A 185 -8.81 -35.14 -0.02
N ARG A 186 -9.29 -35.94 0.95
CA ARG A 186 -8.74 -35.99 2.33
C ARG A 186 -7.26 -36.39 2.42
N ASN A 187 -6.74 -37.08 1.39
CA ASN A 187 -5.34 -37.56 1.33
C ASN A 187 -4.46 -36.68 0.43
N MET A 188 -4.98 -35.53 -0.03
CA MET A 188 -4.19 -34.58 -0.81
C MET A 188 -3.10 -33.95 0.08
N PRO A 189 -1.82 -33.96 -0.33
CA PRO A 189 -0.79 -33.25 0.40
C PRO A 189 -1.00 -31.75 0.30
N VAL A 190 -0.79 -31.07 1.42
CA VAL A 190 -0.92 -29.62 1.55
C VAL A 190 0.38 -29.07 2.09
N LEU A 191 0.88 -28.00 1.49
CA LEU A 191 2.04 -27.27 1.99
C LEU A 191 1.65 -25.81 2.20
N ALA A 192 1.62 -25.38 3.46
CA ALA A 192 1.52 -23.99 3.84
C ALA A 192 2.93 -23.45 4.17
N THR A 193 3.34 -22.34 3.55
CA THR A 193 4.67 -21.73 3.76
C THR A 193 4.54 -20.32 4.31
N THR A 194 5.35 -19.96 5.31
CA THR A 194 5.42 -18.59 5.83
C THR A 194 6.77 -18.30 6.45
N ALA A 195 7.19 -17.03 6.42
CA ALA A 195 8.39 -16.57 7.13
C ALA A 195 8.12 -16.03 8.53
N THR A 196 6.88 -15.65 8.80
CA THR A 196 6.51 -14.77 9.90
C THR A 196 5.19 -15.25 10.48
N ALA A 197 5.27 -16.32 11.27
CA ALA A 197 4.15 -16.85 12.03
C ALA A 197 4.63 -17.18 13.44
N ASN A 198 4.14 -16.42 14.41
CA ASN A 198 4.29 -16.75 15.82
C ASN A 198 3.27 -17.83 16.23
N ASN A 199 3.33 -18.33 17.46
CA ASN A 199 2.55 -19.49 17.89
C ASN A 199 1.05 -19.28 17.73
N ARG A 200 0.53 -18.09 18.03
CA ARG A 200 -0.89 -17.76 17.80
C ARG A 200 -1.29 -17.85 16.32
N VAL A 201 -0.45 -17.38 15.40
CA VAL A 201 -0.69 -17.47 13.95
C VAL A 201 -0.60 -18.93 13.49
N VAL A 202 0.37 -19.69 14.00
CA VAL A 202 0.50 -21.12 13.72
C VAL A 202 -0.75 -21.88 14.16
N THR A 203 -1.20 -21.68 15.39
CA THR A 203 -2.40 -22.32 15.95
C THR A 203 -3.65 -21.97 15.14
N ASP A 204 -3.79 -20.71 14.72
CA ASP A 204 -4.91 -20.28 13.89
C ASP A 204 -4.86 -20.86 12.47
N ILE A 205 -3.69 -20.92 11.84
CA ILE A 205 -3.53 -21.61 10.54
C ILE A 205 -3.90 -23.09 10.67
N GLN A 206 -3.47 -23.77 11.75
CA GLN A 206 -3.82 -25.17 11.98
C GLN A 206 -5.32 -25.37 12.23
N SER A 207 -5.97 -24.47 12.96
CA SER A 207 -7.42 -24.55 13.19
C SER A 207 -8.21 -24.39 11.89
N GLN A 208 -7.74 -23.52 10.99
CA GLN A 208 -8.39 -23.20 9.73
C GLN A 208 -8.08 -24.22 8.61
N LEU A 209 -6.82 -24.58 8.40
CA LEU A 209 -6.41 -25.52 7.35
C LEU A 209 -6.58 -26.99 7.74
N GLY A 210 -6.64 -27.28 9.04
CA GLY A 210 -6.93 -28.61 9.60
C GLY A 210 -5.87 -29.09 10.60
N GLU A 211 -6.32 -29.82 11.62
CA GLU A 211 -5.48 -30.31 12.74
C GLU A 211 -4.38 -31.30 12.32
N LYS A 212 -4.42 -31.83 11.09
CA LYS A 212 -3.41 -32.75 10.55
C LYS A 212 -2.13 -32.05 10.09
N LEU A 213 -2.10 -30.72 10.04
CA LEU A 213 -0.92 -29.97 9.62
C LEU A 213 0.23 -30.18 10.61
N LYS A 214 1.27 -30.88 10.18
CA LYS A 214 2.54 -30.99 10.92
C LYS A 214 3.32 -29.69 10.78
N VAL A 215 3.75 -29.12 11.89
CA VAL A 215 4.51 -27.86 11.90
C VAL A 215 6.00 -28.15 11.83
N PHE A 216 6.65 -27.63 10.80
CA PHE A 216 8.09 -27.65 10.59
C PHE A 216 8.59 -26.23 10.82
N ARG A 217 9.34 -26.03 11.90
CA ARG A 217 9.78 -24.70 12.33
C ARG A 217 11.28 -24.70 12.55
N GLY A 218 11.99 -23.89 11.78
CA GLY A 218 13.43 -23.66 11.96
C GLY A 218 13.73 -22.34 12.67
N SER A 219 15.02 -22.06 12.83
CA SER A 219 15.48 -20.80 13.41
C SER A 219 15.13 -19.61 12.51
N LEU A 220 14.59 -18.58 13.15
CA LEU A 220 14.25 -17.29 12.56
C LEU A 220 15.39 -16.28 12.75
N MET A 221 16.46 -16.65 13.45
CA MET A 221 17.65 -15.83 13.64
C MET A 221 18.32 -15.50 12.30
N ARG A 222 18.83 -14.27 12.18
CA ARG A 222 19.54 -13.78 10.99
C ARG A 222 20.93 -13.27 11.36
N SER A 223 21.91 -14.17 11.31
CA SER A 223 23.31 -13.84 11.59
C SER A 223 23.91 -12.79 10.64
N SER A 224 23.33 -12.61 9.45
CA SER A 224 23.78 -11.60 8.49
C SER A 224 23.34 -10.17 8.80
N LEU A 225 22.37 -9.97 9.70
CA LEU A 225 21.80 -8.64 9.98
C LEU A 225 22.50 -7.93 11.14
N ASN A 226 22.95 -6.71 10.89
CA ASN A 226 23.31 -5.73 11.90
C ASN A 226 22.10 -4.78 12.09
N LEU A 227 21.40 -4.89 13.21
CA LEU A 227 20.22 -4.09 13.52
C LEU A 227 20.57 -2.87 14.37
N GLN A 228 20.00 -1.70 14.04
CA GLN A 228 20.23 -0.42 14.72
C GLN A 228 18.95 0.41 14.78
N ASN A 229 18.74 1.12 15.90
CA ASN A 229 17.66 2.10 16.04
C ASN A 229 18.25 3.50 16.05
N VAL A 230 17.75 4.39 15.17
CA VAL A 230 18.23 5.77 15.01
C VAL A 230 17.19 6.75 15.55
N HIS A 231 17.54 7.46 16.62
CA HIS A 231 16.62 8.31 17.37
C HIS A 231 16.51 9.74 16.82
N VAL A 232 16.28 9.85 15.51
CA VAL A 232 16.07 11.14 14.84
C VAL A 232 14.58 11.29 14.53
N ARG A 233 13.89 12.21 15.22
CA ARG A 233 12.42 12.31 15.18
C ARG A 233 11.89 13.20 14.05
N SER A 234 12.42 14.41 13.92
CA SER A 234 11.90 15.37 12.94
C SER A 234 12.14 14.89 11.51
N LYS A 235 11.18 15.17 10.62
CA LYS A 235 11.24 14.72 9.22
C LYS A 235 12.45 15.29 8.48
N SER A 236 12.76 16.58 8.68
CA SER A 236 13.93 17.23 8.07
C SER A 236 15.25 16.64 8.58
N ALA A 237 15.35 16.33 9.88
CA ALA A 237 16.55 15.71 10.42
C ALA A 237 16.73 14.26 9.92
N ARG A 238 15.65 13.47 9.78
CA ARG A 238 15.76 12.13 9.18
C ARG A 238 16.18 12.18 7.71
N LEU A 239 15.64 13.12 6.93
CA LEU A 239 16.06 13.34 5.54
C LEU A 239 17.55 13.69 5.47
N ALA A 240 17.99 14.61 6.32
CA ALA A 240 19.39 15.01 6.42
C ALA A 240 20.29 13.84 6.89
N TRP A 241 19.83 13.00 7.82
CA TRP A 241 20.52 11.78 8.23
C TRP A 241 20.73 10.82 7.06
N LEU A 242 19.69 10.60 6.24
CA LEU A 242 19.79 9.77 5.04
C LEU A 242 20.81 10.36 4.06
N ALA A 243 20.77 11.68 3.81
CA ALA A 243 21.71 12.34 2.91
C ALA A 243 23.18 12.19 3.36
N GLU A 244 23.46 12.23 4.66
CA GLU A 244 24.82 12.11 5.20
C GLU A 244 25.33 10.67 5.29
N ASN A 245 24.45 9.69 5.54
CA ASN A 245 24.84 8.32 5.83
C ASN A 245 24.69 7.38 4.63
N LEU A 246 23.66 7.56 3.80
CA LEU A 246 23.39 6.67 2.67
C LEU A 246 24.57 6.57 1.68
N PRO A 247 25.29 7.66 1.32
CA PRO A 247 26.47 7.56 0.45
C PRO A 247 27.63 6.75 1.04
N LYS A 248 27.71 6.64 2.38
CA LYS A 248 28.77 5.93 3.09
C LYS A 248 28.51 4.42 3.17
N LEU A 249 27.25 3.99 3.04
CA LEU A 249 26.88 2.58 3.03
C LEU A 249 27.40 1.92 1.75
N GLN A 250 27.87 0.67 1.84
CA GLN A 250 28.23 -0.11 0.66
C GLN A 250 26.99 -0.77 0.05
N GLY A 251 27.05 -1.07 -1.25
CA GLY A 251 25.97 -1.75 -1.98
C GLY A 251 24.68 -0.91 -2.13
N SER A 252 23.60 -1.60 -2.48
CA SER A 252 22.27 -1.01 -2.68
C SER A 252 21.25 -1.57 -1.68
N GLY A 253 20.13 -0.86 -1.50
CA GLY A 253 19.17 -1.19 -0.44
C GLY A 253 17.75 -0.69 -0.69
N ILE A 254 16.91 -0.82 0.33
CA ILE A 254 15.52 -0.35 0.33
C ILE A 254 15.32 0.64 1.47
N ILE A 255 14.55 1.70 1.23
CA ILE A 255 14.11 2.67 2.23
C ILE A 255 12.59 2.60 2.36
N TYR A 256 12.05 2.08 3.46
CA TYR A 256 10.61 1.97 3.67
C TYR A 256 9.97 3.24 4.24
N CYS A 257 8.86 3.64 3.63
CA CYS A 257 7.99 4.74 4.05
C CYS A 257 6.54 4.22 4.20
N LYS A 258 5.74 4.81 5.09
CA LYS A 258 4.32 4.41 5.28
C LYS A 258 3.41 4.89 4.14
N THR A 259 3.73 6.02 3.50
CA THR A 259 2.84 6.63 2.50
C THR A 259 3.53 6.82 1.15
N THR A 260 2.74 6.78 0.06
CA THR A 260 3.25 7.05 -1.30
C THR A 260 3.81 8.48 -1.41
N LYS A 261 3.19 9.43 -0.69
CA LYS A 261 3.66 10.80 -0.58
C LYS A 261 5.05 10.87 0.05
N ASP A 262 5.28 10.19 1.17
CA ASP A 262 6.57 10.19 1.86
C ASP A 262 7.65 9.50 1.04
N ALA A 263 7.32 8.38 0.36
CA ALA A 263 8.23 7.71 -0.56
C ALA A 263 8.72 8.64 -1.68
N ASN A 264 7.81 9.43 -2.27
CA ASN A 264 8.17 10.44 -3.27
C ASN A 264 9.01 11.58 -2.68
N ILE A 265 8.66 12.07 -1.49
CA ILE A 265 9.41 13.14 -0.82
C ILE A 265 10.86 12.73 -0.55
N VAL A 266 11.05 11.55 0.02
CA VAL A 266 12.39 11.04 0.35
C VAL A 266 13.19 10.79 -0.93
N ALA A 267 12.61 10.17 -1.95
CA ALA A 267 13.30 9.93 -3.22
C ALA A 267 13.73 11.24 -3.91
N GLU A 268 12.83 12.21 -4.05
CA GLU A 268 13.13 13.50 -4.70
C GLU A 268 14.17 14.30 -3.91
N PHE A 269 14.13 14.28 -2.57
CA PHE A 269 15.15 14.94 -1.76
C PHE A 269 16.54 14.32 -2.00
N LEU A 270 16.65 12.99 -1.97
CA LEU A 270 17.90 12.28 -2.23
C LEU A 270 18.42 12.56 -3.66
N GLN A 271 17.53 12.58 -4.66
CA GLN A 271 17.89 12.93 -6.04
C GLN A 271 18.39 14.37 -6.18
N SER A 272 17.80 15.32 -5.44
CA SER A 272 18.25 16.72 -5.42
C SER A 272 19.70 16.88 -4.92
N LEU A 273 20.19 15.89 -4.17
CA LEU A 273 21.56 15.80 -3.67
C LEU A 273 22.41 14.82 -4.50
N HIS A 274 21.98 14.47 -5.71
CA HIS A 274 22.64 13.53 -6.63
C HIS A 274 22.80 12.10 -6.08
N ILE A 275 21.98 11.70 -5.09
CA ILE A 275 21.92 10.32 -4.64
C ILE A 275 20.89 9.58 -5.51
N ASN A 276 21.34 8.53 -6.19
CA ASN A 276 20.53 7.77 -7.14
C ASN A 276 19.49 6.88 -6.42
N ALA A 277 18.40 7.47 -5.93
CA ALA A 277 17.30 6.80 -5.27
C ALA A 277 15.97 7.09 -5.95
N HIS A 278 15.09 6.10 -6.07
CA HIS A 278 13.81 6.26 -6.78
C HIS A 278 12.64 5.78 -5.93
N ALA A 279 11.49 6.46 -6.04
CA ALA A 279 10.27 6.03 -5.36
C ALA A 279 9.75 4.71 -5.96
N TYR A 280 9.15 3.86 -5.13
CA TYR A 280 8.46 2.63 -5.50
C TYR A 280 7.16 2.46 -4.71
N HIS A 281 6.01 2.57 -5.37
CA HIS A 281 4.71 2.41 -4.69
C HIS A 281 3.62 1.89 -5.64
N SER A 282 2.42 1.63 -5.11
CA SER A 282 1.26 1.10 -5.86
C SER A 282 0.95 1.90 -7.12
N ASP A 283 1.03 3.23 -7.03
CA ASP A 283 0.61 4.15 -8.09
C ASP A 283 1.64 4.33 -9.22
N ILE A 284 2.81 3.70 -9.12
CA ILE A 284 3.77 3.67 -10.23
C ILE A 284 3.21 2.80 -11.35
N ASP A 285 3.36 3.31 -12.58
CA ASP A 285 2.92 2.64 -13.80
C ASP A 285 3.46 1.19 -13.89
N GLY A 286 2.61 0.29 -14.40
CA GLY A 286 2.87 -1.15 -14.45
C GLY A 286 4.15 -1.50 -15.21
N ASP A 287 4.47 -0.75 -16.26
CA ASP A 287 5.68 -0.96 -17.06
C ASP A 287 6.96 -0.44 -16.39
N ASN A 288 6.85 0.55 -15.51
CA ASN A 288 7.99 1.12 -14.80
C ASN A 288 8.43 0.30 -13.59
N LYS A 289 7.51 -0.45 -12.95
CA LYS A 289 7.85 -1.28 -11.78
C LYS A 289 8.91 -2.34 -12.08
N PRO A 290 8.77 -3.20 -13.12
CA PRO A 290 9.79 -4.19 -13.47
C PRO A 290 11.15 -3.55 -13.78
N ARG A 291 11.14 -2.40 -14.46
CA ARG A 291 12.37 -1.66 -14.75
C ARG A 291 13.09 -1.21 -13.48
N LEU A 292 12.37 -0.62 -12.53
CA LEU A 292 12.94 -0.18 -11.26
C LEU A 292 13.47 -1.37 -10.43
N GLU A 293 12.71 -2.46 -10.35
CA GLU A 293 13.15 -3.69 -9.69
C GLU A 293 14.43 -4.23 -10.31
N GLN A 294 14.50 -4.30 -11.65
CA GLN A 294 15.68 -4.76 -12.38
C GLN A 294 16.89 -3.83 -12.16
N THR A 295 16.68 -2.52 -12.14
CA THR A 295 17.78 -1.57 -11.86
C THR A 295 18.34 -1.74 -10.44
N LEU A 296 17.49 -2.04 -9.44
CA LEU A 296 17.96 -2.36 -8.09
C LEU A 296 18.67 -3.73 -8.06
N GLN A 297 18.10 -4.75 -8.70
CA GLN A 297 18.72 -6.07 -8.83
C GLN A 297 20.14 -5.97 -9.41
N ASN A 298 20.33 -5.13 -10.42
CA ASN A 298 21.61 -4.91 -11.09
C ASN A 298 22.54 -3.91 -10.40
N ASN A 299 22.21 -3.44 -9.17
CA ASN A 299 23.00 -2.43 -8.44
C ASN A 299 23.21 -1.10 -9.21
N GLN A 300 22.30 -0.74 -10.12
CA GLN A 300 22.38 0.48 -10.93
C GLN A 300 21.87 1.73 -10.18
N ILE A 301 21.10 1.51 -9.11
CA ILE A 301 20.57 2.55 -8.23
C ILE A 301 21.02 2.27 -6.79
N LYS A 302 21.13 3.33 -5.99
CA LYS A 302 21.52 3.24 -4.58
C LYS A 302 20.40 2.64 -3.73
N ALA A 303 19.18 3.10 -3.93
CA ALA A 303 18.03 2.61 -3.17
C ALA A 303 16.71 2.76 -3.92
N LEU A 304 15.79 1.83 -3.66
CA LEU A 304 14.36 2.09 -3.87
C LEU A 304 13.75 2.61 -2.57
N VAL A 305 13.07 3.74 -2.65
CA VAL A 305 12.29 4.32 -1.56
C VAL A 305 10.85 3.84 -1.71
N ALA A 306 10.45 2.88 -0.89
CA ALA A 306 9.26 2.10 -1.14
C ALA A 306 8.21 2.20 -0.03
N THR A 307 6.94 2.02 -0.40
CA THR A 307 5.93 1.56 0.56
C THR A 307 5.99 0.03 0.69
N SER A 308 5.07 -0.57 1.46
CA SER A 308 4.87 -2.02 1.51
C SER A 308 4.61 -2.66 0.13
N ALA A 309 4.36 -1.86 -0.91
CA ALA A 309 4.27 -2.31 -2.29
C ALA A 309 5.54 -2.99 -2.82
N LEU A 310 6.74 -2.56 -2.39
CA LEU A 310 7.98 -3.32 -2.67
C LEU A 310 8.11 -4.45 -1.63
N GLY A 311 7.15 -5.35 -1.70
CA GLY A 311 6.87 -6.34 -0.69
C GLY A 311 7.24 -7.77 -1.11
N MET A 312 6.45 -8.72 -0.65
CA MET A 312 6.67 -10.16 -0.84
C MET A 312 7.01 -10.48 -2.30
N GLY A 313 8.10 -11.23 -2.53
CA GLY A 313 8.56 -11.64 -3.85
C GLY A 313 9.65 -10.82 -4.53
N PHE A 314 10.03 -9.64 -4.03
CA PHE A 314 11.33 -9.07 -4.40
C PHE A 314 12.44 -9.86 -3.70
N ASP A 315 13.33 -10.47 -4.50
CA ASP A 315 14.46 -11.26 -4.03
C ASP A 315 15.76 -10.76 -4.68
N LYS A 316 16.62 -10.16 -3.86
CA LYS A 316 17.96 -9.71 -4.24
C LYS A 316 18.93 -10.25 -3.17
N PRO A 317 19.86 -11.17 -3.51
CA PRO A 317 20.71 -11.83 -2.52
C PRO A 317 21.64 -10.86 -1.79
N ASP A 318 22.18 -9.88 -2.51
CA ASP A 318 23.20 -8.92 -2.08
C ASP A 318 22.62 -7.57 -1.62
N LEU A 319 21.37 -7.54 -1.16
CA LEU A 319 20.77 -6.32 -0.60
C LEU A 319 21.51 -5.93 0.71
N ALA A 320 22.24 -4.82 0.67
CA ALA A 320 23.20 -4.43 1.69
C ALA A 320 22.58 -3.68 2.87
N PHE A 321 21.44 -3.00 2.66
CA PHE A 321 20.72 -2.33 3.74
C PHE A 321 19.21 -2.28 3.50
N VAL A 322 18.47 -2.25 4.60
CA VAL A 322 17.05 -1.89 4.66
C VAL A 322 16.90 -0.82 5.74
N ILE A 323 16.34 0.33 5.38
CA ILE A 323 16.13 1.46 6.28
C ILE A 323 14.63 1.75 6.36
N HIS A 324 14.05 1.67 7.53
CA HIS A 324 12.70 2.12 7.80
C HIS A 324 12.74 3.60 8.13
N PHE A 325 12.54 4.46 7.12
CA PHE A 325 12.44 5.91 7.34
C PHE A 325 11.23 6.23 8.22
N GLN A 326 10.13 5.50 8.03
CA GLN A 326 9.00 5.45 8.94
C GLN A 326 8.82 4.02 9.43
N ALA A 327 8.43 3.85 10.69
CA ALA A 327 8.23 2.53 11.27
C ALA A 327 7.12 1.76 10.54
N PRO A 328 7.18 0.43 10.46
CA PRO A 328 6.04 -0.39 10.02
C PRO A 328 4.91 -0.42 11.07
N GLY A 329 3.81 -1.10 10.77
CA GLY A 329 2.65 -1.15 11.67
C GLY A 329 2.87 -2.01 12.92
N ASN A 330 3.73 -3.02 12.82
CA ASN A 330 4.09 -3.91 13.93
C ASN A 330 5.49 -4.51 13.75
N ILE A 331 5.99 -5.14 14.81
CA ILE A 331 7.34 -5.73 14.86
C ILE A 331 7.53 -6.93 13.92
N VAL A 332 6.46 -7.67 13.62
CA VAL A 332 6.50 -8.83 12.71
C VAL A 332 6.71 -8.35 11.26
N GLU A 333 6.00 -7.29 10.86
CA GLU A 333 6.19 -6.61 9.57
C GLU A 333 7.62 -6.04 9.46
N TYR A 334 8.14 -5.43 10.53
CA TYR A 334 9.54 -4.99 10.59
C TYR A 334 10.51 -6.14 10.30
N TYR A 335 10.38 -7.27 11.01
CA TYR A 335 11.22 -8.46 10.79
C TYR A 335 11.14 -8.97 9.35
N GLN A 336 9.94 -9.04 8.77
CA GLN A 336 9.74 -9.49 7.40
C GLN A 336 10.48 -8.58 6.40
N GLN A 337 10.35 -7.27 6.57
CA GLN A 337 10.92 -6.26 5.69
C GLN A 337 12.44 -6.16 5.83
N VAL A 338 12.97 -6.12 7.06
CA VAL A 338 14.42 -6.06 7.31
C VAL A 338 15.13 -7.35 6.90
N GLY A 339 14.45 -8.50 6.99
CA GLY A 339 14.93 -9.81 6.53
C GLY A 339 15.17 -9.92 5.02
N ARG A 340 14.80 -8.91 4.24
CA ARG A 340 15.17 -8.79 2.81
C ARG A 340 16.65 -8.49 2.63
N ALA A 341 17.27 -7.81 3.58
CA ALA A 341 18.71 -7.56 3.55
C ALA A 341 19.47 -8.85 3.88
N GLY A 342 20.71 -8.98 3.39
CA GLY A 342 21.63 -10.02 3.82
C GLY A 342 21.15 -11.44 3.57
N ARG A 343 20.56 -11.72 2.40
CA ARG A 343 20.15 -13.09 2.02
C ARG A 343 21.32 -13.93 1.52
N GLY A 344 22.24 -13.33 0.77
CA GLY A 344 23.43 -13.96 0.20
C GLY A 344 24.74 -13.24 0.55
N ILE A 345 24.73 -12.39 1.58
CA ILE A 345 25.92 -11.70 2.10
C ILE A 345 25.94 -11.80 3.63
N ASP A 346 27.15 -11.79 4.21
CA ASP A 346 27.38 -12.03 5.65
C ASP A 346 27.09 -10.82 6.54
N ASN A 347 26.94 -9.64 5.94
CA ASN A 347 26.69 -8.41 6.67
C ASN A 347 25.77 -7.48 5.87
N ALA A 348 24.61 -7.21 6.42
CA ALA A 348 23.67 -6.24 5.91
C ALA A 348 23.09 -5.42 7.07
N LEU A 349 22.74 -4.17 6.79
CA LEU A 349 22.33 -3.21 7.81
C LEU A 349 20.81 -3.05 7.84
N GLY A 350 20.20 -3.23 9.00
CA GLY A 350 18.80 -2.94 9.27
C GLY A 350 18.68 -1.73 10.19
N ILE A 351 18.08 -0.64 9.70
CA ILE A 351 17.90 0.59 10.50
C ILE A 351 16.41 0.87 10.68
N LEU A 352 15.99 1.06 11.92
CA LEU A 352 14.65 1.54 12.27
C LEU A 352 14.70 2.99 12.72
N MET A 353 13.85 3.84 12.11
CA MET A 353 13.53 5.18 12.59
C MET A 353 12.04 5.27 12.91
N VAL A 354 11.70 6.10 13.89
CA VAL A 354 10.31 6.45 14.23
C VAL A 354 10.15 7.96 14.16
N GLY A 355 9.24 8.41 13.30
CA GLY A 355 8.88 9.81 13.13
C GLY A 355 7.81 10.30 14.10
N GLU A 356 7.72 11.63 14.26
CA GLU A 356 6.65 12.27 15.05
C GLU A 356 5.24 12.02 14.49
N ASP A 357 5.12 11.91 13.16
CA ASP A 357 3.85 11.62 12.48
C ASP A 357 3.45 10.14 12.52
N ASP A 358 4.37 9.22 12.85
CA ASP A 358 4.17 7.78 12.61
C ASP A 358 3.03 7.21 13.46
N ALA A 359 2.84 7.73 14.68
CA ALA A 359 1.76 7.35 15.59
C ALA A 359 0.38 7.79 15.05
N ARG A 360 0.28 9.03 14.54
CA ARG A 360 -0.96 9.54 13.92
C ARG A 360 -1.31 8.74 12.67
N ILE A 361 -0.32 8.46 11.82
CA ILE A 361 -0.50 7.64 10.63
C ILE A 361 -0.94 6.21 11.03
N GLN A 362 -0.34 5.64 12.07
CA GLN A 362 -0.72 4.31 12.56
C GLN A 362 -2.16 4.28 13.06
N GLN A 363 -2.54 5.24 13.90
CA GLN A 363 -3.89 5.32 14.44
C GLN A 363 -4.93 5.46 13.31
N TYR A 364 -4.62 6.24 12.29
CA TYR A 364 -5.47 6.33 11.11
C TYR A 364 -5.65 4.98 10.40
N PHE A 365 -4.58 4.21 10.21
CA PHE A 365 -4.67 2.87 9.61
C PHE A 365 -5.47 1.89 10.47
N ILE A 366 -5.33 1.95 11.80
CA ILE A 366 -6.12 1.11 12.73
C ILE A 366 -7.60 1.46 12.62
N GLN A 367 -7.95 2.75 12.74
CA GLN A 367 -9.35 3.21 12.70
C GLN A 367 -10.04 2.98 11.36
N ASN A 368 -9.30 2.92 10.25
CA ASN A 368 -9.85 2.67 8.91
C ASN A 368 -9.63 1.23 8.42
N ALA A 369 -9.10 0.34 9.27
CA ALA A 369 -8.89 -1.06 8.92
C ALA A 369 -10.21 -1.79 8.64
N PHE A 370 -11.29 -1.37 9.28
CA PHE A 370 -12.64 -1.89 9.08
C PHE A 370 -13.57 -0.78 8.60
N PRO A 371 -14.56 -1.09 7.73
CA PRO A 371 -15.62 -0.15 7.42
C PRO A 371 -16.43 0.20 8.67
N LYS A 372 -16.94 1.44 8.74
CA LYS A 372 -17.79 1.85 9.87
C LYS A 372 -19.15 1.16 9.80
N GLU A 373 -19.73 0.83 10.95
CA GLU A 373 -21.05 0.18 11.05
C GLU A 373 -22.13 0.97 10.30
N GLU A 374 -22.22 2.29 10.53
CA GLU A 374 -23.17 3.17 9.82
C GLU A 374 -23.04 3.06 8.29
N GLN A 375 -21.83 2.86 7.77
CA GLN A 375 -21.59 2.69 6.34
C GLN A 375 -22.05 1.31 5.85
N ILE A 376 -21.86 0.27 6.66
CA ILE A 376 -22.32 -1.09 6.36
C ILE A 376 -23.84 -1.13 6.36
N ASP A 377 -24.48 -0.59 7.41
CA ASP A 377 -25.94 -0.59 7.54
C ASP A 377 -26.59 0.21 6.41
N SER A 378 -26.08 1.41 6.14
CA SER A 378 -26.56 2.24 5.01
C SER A 378 -26.39 1.52 3.68
N PHE A 379 -25.29 0.81 3.49
CA PHE A 379 -25.05 0.02 2.28
C PHE A 379 -26.03 -1.15 2.16
N LEU A 380 -26.20 -1.94 3.23
CA LEU A 380 -27.08 -3.11 3.27
C LEU A 380 -28.55 -2.72 3.09
N GLN A 381 -29.00 -1.63 3.71
CA GLN A 381 -30.34 -1.09 3.55
C GLN A 381 -30.58 -0.60 2.12
N LEU A 382 -29.60 0.08 1.52
CA LEU A 382 -29.72 0.59 0.15
C LEU A 382 -29.79 -0.54 -0.88
N ILE A 383 -28.98 -1.59 -0.75
CA ILE A 383 -29.06 -2.74 -1.69
C ILE A 383 -30.36 -3.54 -1.51
N GLU A 384 -30.95 -3.56 -0.31
CA GLU A 384 -32.22 -4.24 -0.04
C GLU A 384 -33.40 -3.54 -0.72
N GLN A 385 -33.34 -2.21 -0.84
CA GLN A 385 -34.37 -1.41 -1.50
C GLN A 385 -34.32 -1.47 -3.03
N HIS A 386 -33.32 -2.12 -3.62
CA HIS A 386 -33.09 -2.16 -5.07
C HIS A 386 -32.95 -3.60 -5.60
N ASP A 387 -33.52 -3.86 -6.79
CA ASP A 387 -33.29 -5.12 -7.53
C ASP A 387 -31.94 -5.09 -8.29
N GLY A 388 -30.88 -5.07 -7.48
CA GLY A 388 -29.50 -5.01 -7.89
C GLY A 388 -29.03 -3.62 -8.29
N ILE A 389 -28.00 -3.12 -7.58
CA ILE A 389 -27.49 -1.75 -7.74
C ILE A 389 -26.03 -1.72 -8.24
N LYS A 390 -25.69 -0.73 -9.06
CA LYS A 390 -24.32 -0.53 -9.58
C LYS A 390 -23.49 0.35 -8.63
N LEU A 391 -22.18 0.18 -8.64
CA LEU A 391 -21.26 1.02 -7.86
C LEU A 391 -21.44 2.53 -8.08
N ALA A 392 -21.63 2.95 -9.33
CA ALA A 392 -21.82 4.37 -9.66
C ALA A 392 -23.15 4.95 -9.17
N GLU A 393 -24.14 4.09 -8.89
CA GLU A 393 -25.43 4.48 -8.32
C GLU A 393 -25.35 4.56 -6.80
N LEU A 394 -24.64 3.61 -6.16
CA LEU A 394 -24.29 3.69 -4.73
C LEU A 394 -23.60 5.01 -4.37
N GLU A 395 -22.67 5.48 -5.21
CA GLU A 395 -21.97 6.77 -5.02
C GLU A 395 -22.91 8.00 -4.98
N LYS A 396 -24.13 7.91 -5.54
CA LYS A 396 -25.12 9.01 -5.52
C LYS A 396 -25.92 9.07 -4.21
N HIS A 397 -26.07 7.93 -3.54
CA HIS A 397 -26.88 7.80 -2.34
C HIS A 397 -26.04 7.80 -1.06
N MET A 398 -24.78 7.34 -1.15
CA MET A 398 -23.87 7.23 -0.03
C MET A 398 -22.76 8.27 -0.08
N ASN A 399 -22.64 9.07 0.98
CA ASN A 399 -21.55 10.04 1.14
C ASN A 399 -20.25 9.37 1.64
N CYS A 400 -19.69 8.47 0.83
CA CYS A 400 -18.40 7.84 1.09
C CYS A 400 -17.55 7.77 -0.18
N SER A 401 -16.23 7.80 -0.02
CA SER A 401 -15.33 7.73 -1.18
C SER A 401 -15.47 6.39 -1.91
N ARG A 402 -15.20 6.37 -3.21
CA ARG A 402 -15.21 5.13 -4.01
C ARG A 402 -14.29 4.05 -3.45
N GLY A 403 -13.15 4.46 -2.88
CA GLY A 403 -12.22 3.57 -2.19
C GLY A 403 -12.87 2.91 -0.98
N ARG A 404 -13.55 3.69 -0.13
CA ARG A 404 -14.29 3.18 1.03
C ARG A 404 -15.43 2.25 0.62
N LEU A 405 -16.24 2.61 -0.38
CA LEU A 405 -17.28 1.72 -0.92
C LEU A 405 -16.69 0.38 -1.38
N THR A 406 -15.60 0.43 -2.13
CA THR A 406 -14.92 -0.78 -2.61
C THR A 406 -14.38 -1.62 -1.44
N HIS A 407 -13.87 -0.97 -0.39
CA HIS A 407 -13.43 -1.62 0.83
C HIS A 407 -14.58 -2.31 1.58
N THR A 408 -15.71 -1.62 1.78
CA THR A 408 -16.94 -2.18 2.39
C THR A 408 -17.45 -3.39 1.60
N ILE A 409 -17.53 -3.28 0.28
CA ILE A 409 -17.96 -4.39 -0.58
C ILE A 409 -17.02 -5.60 -0.42
N LYS A 410 -15.70 -5.38 -0.42
CA LYS A 410 -14.73 -6.46 -0.23
C LYS A 410 -14.89 -7.14 1.14
N PHE A 411 -15.00 -6.35 2.20
CA PHE A 411 -15.22 -6.82 3.56
C PHE A 411 -16.49 -7.69 3.65
N LEU A 412 -17.63 -7.19 3.19
CA LEU A 412 -18.89 -7.93 3.19
C LEU A 412 -18.85 -9.20 2.30
N THR A 413 -18.12 -9.15 1.18
CA THR A 413 -17.96 -10.32 0.29
C THR A 413 -17.13 -11.43 0.96
N SER A 414 -16.20 -11.09 1.87
CA SER A 414 -15.39 -12.08 2.57
C SER A 414 -16.09 -12.76 3.75
N GLU A 415 -17.15 -12.17 4.29
CA GLU A 415 -17.91 -12.73 5.40
C GLU A 415 -18.57 -14.08 5.06
N PHE A 416 -18.89 -14.87 6.08
CA PHE A 416 -19.57 -16.16 5.92
C PHE A 416 -20.73 -16.34 6.92
N PRO A 417 -21.96 -16.56 6.44
CA PRO A 417 -22.41 -16.39 5.05
C PRO A 417 -22.24 -14.93 4.59
N SER A 418 -21.97 -14.71 3.29
CA SER A 418 -21.80 -13.34 2.81
C SER A 418 -23.17 -12.62 2.76
N PRO A 419 -23.31 -11.41 3.33
CA PRO A 419 -24.52 -10.61 3.24
C PRO A 419 -24.85 -10.09 1.84
N ILE A 420 -23.91 -10.18 0.90
CA ILE A 420 -24.06 -9.66 -0.45
C ILE A 420 -23.63 -10.65 -1.50
N MET A 421 -24.21 -10.52 -2.68
CA MET A 421 -23.85 -11.27 -3.87
C MET A 421 -23.61 -10.30 -5.04
N LYS A 422 -22.69 -10.66 -5.92
CA LYS A 422 -22.43 -9.92 -7.15
C LYS A 422 -22.89 -10.74 -8.35
N ASP A 423 -23.73 -10.14 -9.20
CA ASP A 423 -24.09 -10.69 -10.50
C ASP A 423 -23.84 -9.61 -11.59
N GLY A 424 -22.91 -9.91 -12.50
CA GLY A 424 -22.40 -8.95 -13.47
C GLY A 424 -21.91 -7.65 -12.82
N PRO A 425 -22.43 -6.46 -13.23
CA PRO A 425 -22.05 -5.17 -12.63
C PRO A 425 -22.90 -4.77 -11.40
N LYS A 426 -23.86 -5.62 -10.98
CA LYS A 426 -24.82 -5.31 -9.93
C LYS A 426 -24.51 -6.06 -8.63
N TYR A 427 -24.85 -5.44 -7.51
CA TYR A 427 -24.76 -6.01 -6.17
C TYR A 427 -26.16 -6.22 -5.60
N PHE A 428 -26.37 -7.37 -4.95
CA PHE A 428 -27.65 -7.82 -4.40
C PHE A 428 -27.50 -8.19 -2.93
N ARG A 429 -28.57 -8.03 -2.14
CA ARG A 429 -28.67 -8.54 -0.77
C ARG A 429 -28.91 -10.05 -0.79
N THR A 430 -28.24 -10.79 0.09
CA THR A 430 -28.55 -12.21 0.34
C THR A 430 -29.53 -12.35 1.52
N ALA A 431 -30.09 -13.53 1.73
CA ALA A 431 -30.97 -13.82 2.88
C ALA A 431 -30.24 -13.87 4.24
N SER A 432 -28.96 -13.47 4.30
CA SER A 432 -28.16 -13.49 5.52
C SER A 432 -28.55 -12.36 6.47
N ASP A 433 -28.96 -12.73 7.68
CA ASP A 433 -29.16 -11.82 8.81
C ASP A 433 -27.79 -11.46 9.43
N TYR A 434 -27.08 -10.57 8.73
CA TYR A 434 -25.71 -10.19 9.06
C TYR A 434 -25.68 -9.13 10.15
N GLN A 435 -24.88 -9.37 11.19
CA GLN A 435 -24.55 -8.41 12.23
C GLN A 435 -23.04 -8.20 12.23
N LEU A 436 -22.62 -6.95 12.44
CA LEU A 436 -21.21 -6.63 12.53
C LEU A 436 -20.59 -7.33 13.74
N PRO A 437 -19.46 -8.06 13.59
CA PRO A 437 -18.84 -8.76 14.70
C PRO A 437 -18.02 -7.78 15.57
N HIS A 438 -18.70 -6.97 16.37
CA HIS A 438 -18.12 -5.93 17.23
C HIS A 438 -16.98 -6.45 18.11
N ASP A 439 -17.20 -7.53 18.85
CA ASP A 439 -16.19 -8.13 19.74
C ASP A 439 -14.91 -8.55 18.99
N LYS A 440 -15.05 -9.02 17.74
CA LYS A 440 -13.90 -9.39 16.90
C LYS A 440 -13.13 -8.15 16.47
N ILE A 441 -13.83 -7.09 16.05
CA ILE A 441 -13.22 -5.84 15.57
C ILE A 441 -12.50 -5.12 16.70
N GLU A 442 -13.13 -4.98 17.87
CA GLU A 442 -12.54 -4.34 19.05
C GLU A 442 -11.26 -5.07 19.47
N ARG A 443 -11.34 -6.40 19.63
CA ARG A 443 -10.18 -7.23 19.96
C ARG A 443 -9.03 -7.08 18.96
N LEU A 444 -9.32 -7.01 17.65
CA LEU A 444 -8.29 -6.82 16.62
C LEU A 444 -7.68 -5.42 16.64
N ASN A 445 -8.44 -4.39 17.01
CA ASN A 445 -7.90 -3.04 17.17
C ASN A 445 -6.97 -2.95 18.39
N ASP A 446 -7.40 -3.48 19.54
CA ASP A 446 -6.59 -3.52 20.76
C ASP A 446 -5.25 -4.22 20.52
N LEU A 447 -5.27 -5.35 19.80
CA LEU A 447 -4.06 -6.08 19.45
C LEU A 447 -3.11 -5.27 18.56
N LYS A 448 -3.64 -4.49 17.61
CA LYS A 448 -2.82 -3.62 16.75
C LYS A 448 -2.19 -2.48 17.55
N GLU A 449 -2.90 -1.96 18.55
CA GLU A 449 -2.35 -0.98 19.48
C GLU A 449 -1.23 -1.58 20.33
N ASP A 450 -1.44 -2.78 20.89
CA ASP A 450 -0.43 -3.50 21.66
C ASP A 450 0.83 -3.81 20.82
N GLU A 451 0.65 -4.26 19.58
CA GLU A 451 1.76 -4.50 18.66
C GLU A 451 2.55 -3.23 18.31
N TRP A 452 1.85 -2.10 18.18
CA TRP A 452 2.47 -0.81 17.98
C TRP A 452 3.30 -0.40 19.21
N GLN A 453 2.78 -0.59 20.42
CA GLN A 453 3.53 -0.32 21.66
C GLN A 453 4.77 -1.22 21.77
N ARG A 454 4.67 -2.50 21.42
CA ARG A 454 5.84 -3.41 21.38
C ARG A 454 6.91 -2.94 20.40
N LEU A 455 6.51 -2.45 19.22
CA LEU A 455 7.45 -1.87 18.26
C LEU A 455 8.12 -0.61 18.82
N LEU A 456 7.39 0.25 19.53
CA LEU A 456 7.95 1.43 20.17
C LEU A 456 8.94 1.07 21.29
N ALA A 457 8.63 0.06 22.11
CA ALA A 457 9.53 -0.47 23.14
C ALA A 457 10.77 -1.16 22.55
N TYR A 458 10.65 -1.75 21.36
CA TYR A 458 11.81 -2.24 20.61
C TYR A 458 12.67 -1.06 20.12
N PHE A 459 12.06 0.03 19.65
CA PHE A 459 12.76 1.19 19.11
C PHE A 459 13.46 2.02 20.18
N ASP A 460 12.78 2.32 21.29
CA ASP A 460 13.26 3.25 22.33
C ASP A 460 14.47 2.74 23.14
N GLY A 461 14.84 1.46 22.96
CA GLY A 461 15.95 0.83 23.67
C GLY A 461 15.67 0.57 25.14
N SER A 462 14.43 0.71 25.61
CA SER A 462 14.02 0.48 27.01
C SER A 462 14.31 -0.94 27.50
N LEU A 463 14.39 -1.89 26.55
CA LEU A 463 14.70 -3.29 26.84
C LEU A 463 16.20 -3.55 27.06
N ASP A 464 17.11 -2.65 26.66
CA ASP A 464 18.58 -2.71 26.78
C ASP A 464 19.17 -4.13 26.53
N ARG A 465 18.74 -4.76 25.44
CA ARG A 465 19.08 -6.14 25.08
C ARG A 465 19.37 -6.26 23.58
N CYS A 466 19.90 -7.41 23.17
CA CYS A 466 20.13 -7.72 21.76
C CYS A 466 18.84 -7.59 20.95
N LEU A 467 18.85 -6.72 19.94
CA LEU A 467 17.69 -6.47 19.08
C LEU A 467 17.18 -7.74 18.37
N MET A 468 18.09 -8.59 17.87
CA MET A 468 17.67 -9.85 17.22
C MET A 468 17.05 -10.83 18.21
N GLN A 469 17.45 -10.82 19.48
CA GLN A 469 16.82 -11.68 20.50
C GLN A 469 15.38 -11.23 20.74
N ILE A 470 15.14 -9.92 20.84
CA ILE A 470 13.79 -9.37 20.98
C ILE A 470 12.91 -9.77 19.79
N LEU A 471 13.43 -9.67 18.55
CA LEU A 471 12.68 -10.15 17.37
C LEU A 471 12.41 -11.66 17.42
N GLY A 472 13.37 -12.45 17.91
CA GLY A 472 13.19 -13.90 18.09
C GLY A 472 12.11 -14.23 19.12
N GLU A 473 12.08 -13.51 20.25
CA GLU A 473 11.05 -13.63 21.30
C GLU A 473 9.66 -13.31 20.74
N GLU A 474 9.50 -12.21 20.01
CA GLU A 474 8.22 -11.80 19.40
C GLU A 474 7.68 -12.80 18.36
N LEU A 475 8.60 -13.54 17.73
CA LEU A 475 8.24 -14.57 16.78
C LEU A 475 8.00 -15.92 17.44
N ASP A 476 8.29 -16.12 18.73
CA ASP A 476 8.34 -17.42 19.43
C ASP A 476 9.42 -18.39 18.88
N ASP A 477 10.61 -17.89 18.52
CA ASP A 477 11.72 -18.74 18.09
C ASP A 477 12.22 -19.62 19.25
N ASN A 478 12.43 -20.91 18.99
CA ASN A 478 12.93 -21.87 19.97
C ASN A 478 14.47 -21.81 20.13
N GLN A 479 15.18 -21.11 19.25
CA GLN A 479 16.65 -21.07 19.17
C GLN A 479 17.19 -19.63 19.28
N ILE A 480 16.78 -18.91 20.33
CA ILE A 480 17.16 -17.50 20.54
C ILE A 480 18.57 -17.41 21.14
N GLN A 481 19.46 -16.66 20.49
CA GLN A 481 20.83 -16.37 20.95
C GLN A 481 21.22 -14.91 20.67
N PRO A 482 22.19 -14.32 21.38
CA PRO A 482 22.70 -12.99 21.04
C PRO A 482 23.24 -12.95 19.61
N CYS A 483 22.97 -11.89 18.85
CA CYS A 483 23.42 -11.80 17.45
C CYS A 483 24.87 -11.35 17.30
N HIS A 484 25.48 -10.79 18.36
CA HIS A 484 26.85 -10.24 18.36
C HIS A 484 27.11 -9.08 17.37
N LYS A 485 26.07 -8.57 16.68
CA LYS A 485 26.21 -7.56 15.62
C LYS A 485 25.38 -6.29 15.81
N CYS A 486 24.20 -6.38 16.43
CA CYS A 486 23.32 -5.22 16.61
C CYS A 486 23.95 -4.15 17.51
N GLU A 487 23.35 -2.96 17.53
CA GLU A 487 23.88 -1.82 18.28
C GLU A 487 24.12 -2.10 19.79
N HIS A 488 23.35 -2.98 20.41
CA HIS A 488 23.53 -3.36 21.83
C HIS A 488 24.64 -4.41 22.00
N CYS A 489 24.80 -5.34 21.05
CA CYS A 489 25.85 -6.35 21.11
C CYS A 489 27.22 -5.83 20.65
N ASN A 490 27.23 -4.87 19.72
CA ASN A 490 28.43 -4.22 19.22
C ASN A 490 28.16 -2.70 19.02
N PRO A 491 28.22 -1.91 20.11
CA PRO A 491 27.97 -0.46 20.06
C PRO A 491 28.88 0.31 19.11
N SER A 492 30.10 -0.18 18.89
CA SER A 492 31.06 0.45 17.98
C SER A 492 30.62 0.41 16.50
N SER A 493 29.70 -0.48 16.16
CA SER A 493 29.16 -0.60 14.80
C SER A 493 27.97 0.33 14.53
N LYS A 494 27.44 1.01 15.57
CA LYS A 494 26.30 1.91 15.46
C LYS A 494 26.67 3.15 14.64
N LEU A 495 25.84 3.50 13.67
CA LEU A 495 25.99 4.73 12.90
C LEU A 495 25.70 5.97 13.76
N PRO A 496 26.36 7.11 13.48
CA PRO A 496 26.12 8.33 14.22
C PRO A 496 24.67 8.82 14.04
N GLU A 497 24.02 9.20 15.13
CA GLU A 497 22.69 9.83 15.09
C GLU A 497 22.78 11.34 14.86
N ALA A 498 23.93 11.95 15.15
CA ALA A 498 24.16 13.37 14.92
C ALA A 498 24.15 13.69 13.42
N VAL A 499 23.47 14.78 13.08
CA VAL A 499 23.32 15.29 11.70
C VAL A 499 23.76 16.75 11.68
N SER A 500 24.44 17.17 10.61
CA SER A 500 24.88 18.55 10.48
C SER A 500 23.70 19.52 10.34
N GLN A 501 23.79 20.69 10.98
CA GLN A 501 22.76 21.72 10.89
C GLN A 501 22.58 22.23 9.45
N GLU A 502 23.64 22.24 8.65
CA GLU A 502 23.57 22.61 7.23
C GLU A 502 22.64 21.68 6.45
N GLN A 503 22.75 20.36 6.64
CA GLN A 503 21.89 19.39 5.96
C GLN A 503 20.45 19.45 6.46
N ILE A 504 20.23 19.69 7.77
CA ILE A 504 18.90 19.92 8.33
C ILE A 504 18.24 21.14 7.69
N ASN A 505 18.99 22.22 7.51
CA ASN A 505 18.50 23.43 6.85
C ASN A 505 18.15 23.16 5.39
N LYS A 506 19.01 22.46 4.62
CA LYS A 506 18.71 22.06 3.23
C LYS A 506 17.45 21.20 3.13
N ALA A 507 17.29 20.22 4.02
CA ALA A 507 16.10 19.38 4.08
C ALA A 507 14.85 20.19 4.42
N SER A 508 14.96 21.12 5.37
CA SER A 508 13.85 22.01 5.77
C SER A 508 13.45 22.94 4.64
N ASP A 509 14.42 23.51 3.93
CA ASP A 509 14.19 24.36 2.76
C ASP A 509 13.58 23.57 1.60
N PHE A 510 14.05 22.34 1.35
CA PHE A 510 13.44 21.46 0.36
C PHE A 510 11.97 21.20 0.66
N LEU A 511 11.64 20.84 1.91
CA LEU A 511 10.26 20.62 2.34
C LEU A 511 9.40 21.90 2.19
N ARG A 512 9.94 23.07 2.55
CA ARG A 512 9.24 24.37 2.47
C ARG A 512 9.01 24.88 1.04
N ASN A 513 9.86 24.50 0.08
CA ASN A 513 9.74 24.95 -1.31
C ASN A 513 8.99 23.92 -2.20
N ARG A 514 8.43 22.86 -1.62
CA ARG A 514 7.64 21.86 -2.36
C ARG A 514 6.18 22.30 -2.47
N TYR A 515 5.91 23.22 -3.38
CA TYR A 515 4.55 23.66 -3.67
C TYR A 515 3.70 22.50 -4.21
N ILE A 516 2.44 22.45 -3.79
CA ILE A 516 1.53 21.37 -4.16
C ILE A 516 0.73 21.79 -5.36
N LYS A 517 0.87 21.04 -6.45
CA LYS A 517 0.08 21.26 -7.66
C LYS A 517 -1.42 21.03 -7.38
N LEU A 518 -2.23 22.04 -7.66
CA LEU A 518 -3.69 21.95 -7.62
C LEU A 518 -4.18 21.67 -9.03
N GLU A 519 -4.88 20.54 -9.19
CA GLU A 519 -5.47 20.16 -10.47
C GLU A 519 -7.00 20.21 -10.35
N PRO A 520 -7.63 21.33 -10.76
CA PRO A 520 -9.08 21.43 -10.92
C PRO A 520 -9.63 20.31 -11.82
N ARG A 521 -10.92 20.01 -11.67
CA ARG A 521 -11.53 18.91 -12.41
C ARG A 521 -11.63 19.25 -13.90
N LYS A 522 -11.13 18.35 -14.75
CA LYS A 522 -11.20 18.45 -16.22
C LYS A 522 -12.60 18.15 -16.78
N GLN A 523 -13.51 17.65 -15.94
CA GLN A 523 -14.88 17.29 -16.29
C GLN A 523 -15.78 17.67 -15.11
N PHE A 524 -17.00 18.14 -15.40
CA PHE A 524 -17.98 18.50 -14.38
C PHE A 524 -18.85 17.29 -13.95
N GLY A 525 -18.61 16.10 -14.51
CA GLY A 525 -19.11 14.84 -13.97
C GLY A 525 -18.90 13.66 -14.92
N ALA A 526 -19.13 12.45 -14.40
CA ALA A 526 -18.80 11.20 -15.10
C ALA A 526 -19.70 10.91 -16.32
N SER A 527 -20.98 11.29 -16.24
CA SER A 527 -21.99 11.11 -17.29
C SER A 527 -22.89 12.35 -17.39
N ASN A 528 -23.65 12.47 -18.49
CA ASN A 528 -24.58 13.60 -18.65
C ASN A 528 -25.65 13.61 -17.54
N ASP A 529 -26.17 12.43 -17.19
CA ASP A 529 -27.12 12.25 -16.08
C ASP A 529 -26.53 12.71 -14.74
N ALA A 530 -25.29 12.33 -14.44
CA ALA A 530 -24.62 12.73 -13.20
C ALA A 530 -24.44 14.25 -13.10
N VAL A 531 -24.14 14.92 -14.22
CA VAL A 531 -23.99 16.38 -14.26
C VAL A 531 -25.32 17.09 -14.14
N GLN A 532 -26.37 16.61 -14.81
CA GLN A 532 -27.70 17.18 -14.69
C GLN A 532 -28.24 17.10 -13.25
N SER A 533 -27.98 15.99 -12.56
CA SER A 533 -28.33 15.82 -11.15
C SER A 533 -27.49 16.71 -10.21
N ALA A 534 -26.21 16.94 -10.54
CA ALA A 534 -25.32 17.76 -9.72
C ALA A 534 -25.46 19.27 -9.95
N PHE A 535 -25.80 19.72 -11.16
CA PHE A 535 -25.83 21.15 -11.52
C PHE A 535 -27.16 21.64 -12.11
N PRO A 536 -28.31 21.47 -11.43
CA PRO A 536 -29.60 21.96 -11.93
C PRO A 536 -29.68 23.50 -12.10
N VAL A 537 -28.95 24.27 -11.28
CA VAL A 537 -28.96 25.75 -11.26
C VAL A 537 -27.97 26.31 -12.27
N TYR A 538 -26.67 26.03 -12.13
CA TYR A 538 -25.66 26.58 -13.03
C TYR A 538 -25.66 25.95 -14.42
N ARG A 539 -26.25 24.75 -14.56
CA ARG A 539 -26.33 24.01 -15.83
C ARG A 539 -24.96 23.91 -16.50
N LEU A 540 -23.96 23.44 -15.73
CA LEU A 540 -22.62 23.19 -16.26
C LEU A 540 -22.66 22.00 -17.24
N PRO A 541 -21.93 22.05 -18.36
CA PRO A 541 -21.85 20.93 -19.30
C PRO A 541 -20.97 19.82 -18.73
N ARG A 542 -21.10 18.58 -19.25
CA ARG A 542 -20.22 17.47 -18.83
C ARG A 542 -18.74 17.79 -19.02
N LYS A 543 -18.39 18.38 -20.16
CA LYS A 543 -17.05 18.81 -20.51
C LYS A 543 -17.14 20.05 -21.38
N ASP A 544 -16.37 21.07 -21.04
CA ASP A 544 -16.18 22.25 -21.87
C ASP A 544 -14.81 22.86 -21.56
N ASN A 545 -13.91 22.85 -22.55
CA ASN A 545 -12.55 23.32 -22.38
C ASN A 545 -12.48 24.84 -22.16
N THR A 546 -13.49 25.62 -22.59
CA THR A 546 -13.47 27.08 -22.38
C THR A 546 -13.78 27.45 -20.93
N LEU A 547 -14.35 26.54 -20.14
CA LEU A 547 -14.72 26.76 -18.74
C LEU A 547 -13.71 26.20 -17.74
N LEU A 548 -12.66 25.54 -18.21
CA LEU A 548 -11.68 24.93 -17.33
C LEU A 548 -10.76 25.98 -16.71
N CYS A 549 -10.38 25.71 -15.46
CA CYS A 549 -9.33 26.42 -14.76
C CYS A 549 -7.95 25.91 -15.21
N GLU A 550 -6.95 26.77 -15.06
CA GLU A 550 -5.56 26.38 -15.19
C GLU A 550 -5.14 25.48 -14.03
N THR A 551 -3.96 24.86 -14.18
CA THR A 551 -3.28 24.26 -13.04
C THR A 551 -2.93 25.35 -12.01
N GLY A 552 -3.28 25.09 -10.75
CA GLY A 552 -3.00 25.96 -9.63
C GLY A 552 -1.93 25.40 -8.70
N TRP A 553 -1.68 26.10 -7.58
CA TRP A 553 -0.66 25.72 -6.60
C TRP A 553 -1.04 26.08 -5.17
N ALA A 554 -0.71 25.21 -4.22
CA ALA A 554 -0.80 25.48 -2.79
C ALA A 554 0.59 25.59 -2.17
N LEU A 555 0.74 26.50 -1.21
CA LEU A 555 2.03 26.74 -0.54
C LEU A 555 2.51 25.54 0.27
N SER A 556 1.60 24.83 0.93
CA SER A 556 1.94 23.81 1.92
C SER A 556 0.96 22.65 1.93
N THR A 557 1.31 21.53 2.59
CA THR A 557 0.27 20.57 3.01
C THR A 557 -0.23 20.99 4.37
N TRP A 558 -1.50 20.69 4.68
CA TRP A 558 -2.03 20.89 6.01
C TRP A 558 -1.12 20.22 7.06
N ARG A 559 -0.75 20.94 8.13
CA ARG A 559 0.10 20.46 9.22
C ARG A 559 1.37 19.70 8.77
N ASP A 560 2.20 20.34 7.97
CA ASP A 560 3.41 19.74 7.40
C ASP A 560 4.70 19.99 8.20
N GLY A 561 4.61 20.52 9.42
CA GLY A 561 5.79 20.92 10.21
C GLY A 561 6.38 22.27 9.78
N GLY A 562 5.72 23.00 8.89
CA GLY A 562 6.18 24.28 8.37
C GLY A 562 5.02 25.26 8.15
N TRP A 563 4.84 25.70 6.90
CA TRP A 563 3.79 26.66 6.56
C TRP A 563 2.39 26.13 6.85
N GLY A 564 2.17 24.81 6.73
CA GLY A 564 0.87 24.18 7.01
C GLY A 564 0.39 24.33 8.45
N ASP A 565 1.29 24.36 9.41
CA ASP A 565 0.93 24.56 10.83
C ASP A 565 0.55 26.00 11.12
N LEU A 566 1.24 26.98 10.51
CA LEU A 566 0.86 28.39 10.61
C LEU A 566 -0.51 28.65 9.98
N VAL A 567 -0.83 27.98 8.87
CA VAL A 567 -2.17 28.05 8.26
C VAL A 567 -3.22 27.42 9.19
N ALA A 568 -2.92 26.26 9.81
CA ALA A 568 -3.83 25.62 10.75
C ALA A 568 -4.09 26.47 12.00
N GLN A 569 -3.05 27.09 12.56
CA GLN A 569 -3.16 28.04 13.69
C GLN A 569 -3.95 29.27 13.29
N GLY A 570 -3.68 29.84 12.11
CA GLY A 570 -4.40 31.03 11.64
C GLY A 570 -5.88 30.77 11.41
N LYS A 571 -6.25 29.57 10.94
CA LYS A 571 -7.66 29.16 10.82
C LYS A 571 -8.34 28.99 12.17
N PHE A 572 -7.62 28.50 13.18
CA PHE A 572 -8.14 28.41 14.55
C PHE A 572 -8.31 29.80 15.20
N ASN A 573 -7.39 30.71 14.94
CA ASN A 573 -7.38 32.07 15.50
C ASN A 573 -8.20 33.08 14.67
N ASP A 574 -8.83 32.64 13.57
CA ASP A 574 -9.54 33.48 12.59
C ASP A 574 -8.70 34.62 11.98
N ALA A 575 -7.37 34.44 11.91
CA ALA A 575 -6.45 35.35 11.24
C ALA A 575 -5.15 34.65 10.81
N PHE A 576 -4.78 34.75 9.52
CA PHE A 576 -3.51 34.20 9.02
C PHE A 576 -2.30 35.08 9.37
N SER A 577 -1.16 34.45 9.70
CA SER A 577 0.09 35.15 9.97
C SER A 577 0.64 35.86 8.73
N ASP A 578 1.19 37.07 8.91
CA ASP A 578 1.87 37.83 7.86
C ASP A 578 3.16 37.13 7.38
N ASP A 579 3.70 36.20 8.17
CA ASP A 579 4.85 35.35 7.78
C ASP A 579 4.56 34.48 6.55
N LEU A 580 3.29 34.24 6.23
CA LEU A 580 2.86 33.48 5.05
C LEU A 580 2.92 34.31 3.76
N ILE A 581 2.99 35.65 3.84
CA ILE A 581 2.94 36.54 2.66
C ILE A 581 4.21 36.38 1.81
N ALA A 582 5.40 36.52 2.39
CA ALA A 582 6.65 36.42 1.62
C ALA A 582 6.84 35.04 0.95
N PRO A 583 6.55 33.90 1.61
CA PRO A 583 6.51 32.58 0.98
C PRO A 583 5.49 32.47 -0.16
N MET A 584 4.27 33.01 0.02
CA MET A 584 3.26 33.05 -1.04
C MET A 584 3.75 33.86 -2.25
N VAL A 585 4.32 35.05 -2.04
CA VAL A 585 4.88 35.88 -3.12
C VAL A 585 6.02 35.14 -3.83
N LYS A 586 6.91 34.48 -3.09
CA LYS A 586 7.99 33.66 -3.66
C LYS A 586 7.43 32.52 -4.51
N MET A 587 6.42 31.81 -4.02
CA MET A 587 5.71 30.79 -4.79
C MET A 587 5.16 31.39 -6.08
N LEU A 588 4.30 32.41 -5.99
CA LEU A 588 3.65 32.99 -7.16
C LEU A 588 4.62 33.56 -8.19
N ASN A 589 5.80 34.03 -7.78
CA ASN A 589 6.84 34.52 -8.68
C ASN A 589 7.66 33.41 -9.36
N SER A 590 7.78 32.24 -8.73
CA SER A 590 8.61 31.13 -9.23
C SER A 590 7.85 30.16 -10.14
N LEU A 591 6.52 30.23 -10.14
CA LEU A 591 5.67 29.32 -10.90
C LEU A 591 5.61 29.68 -12.40
N PRO A 592 5.52 28.69 -13.30
CA PRO A 592 5.34 28.92 -14.72
C PRO A 592 3.88 29.32 -15.02
N TYR A 593 3.70 30.34 -15.86
CA TYR A 593 2.39 30.75 -16.38
C TYR A 593 2.46 30.88 -17.90
N GLU A 594 1.42 30.39 -18.60
CA GLU A 594 1.24 30.73 -20.02
C GLU A 594 0.94 32.23 -20.17
N GLN A 595 0.07 32.75 -19.31
CA GLN A 595 -0.16 34.18 -19.14
C GLN A 595 -0.25 34.48 -17.65
N ARG A 596 0.62 35.38 -17.19
CA ARG A 596 0.72 35.71 -15.77
C ARG A 596 -0.54 36.46 -15.30
N PRO A 597 -1.17 36.02 -14.20
CA PRO A 597 -2.27 36.77 -13.61
C PRO A 597 -1.87 38.18 -13.18
N THR A 598 -2.84 39.10 -13.27
CA THR A 598 -2.63 40.55 -13.03
C THR A 598 -3.45 41.09 -11.89
N TRP A 599 -4.32 40.26 -11.29
CA TRP A 599 -5.17 40.62 -10.17
C TRP A 599 -5.54 39.38 -9.36
N ILE A 600 -6.00 39.61 -8.12
CA ILE A 600 -6.43 38.56 -7.19
C ILE A 600 -7.93 38.70 -6.92
N THR A 601 -8.61 37.57 -6.84
CA THR A 601 -9.89 37.44 -6.15
C THR A 601 -9.84 36.22 -5.23
N TYR A 602 -10.82 36.05 -4.36
CA TYR A 602 -10.77 35.02 -3.32
C TYR A 602 -12.11 34.33 -3.14
N VAL A 603 -12.08 33.13 -2.54
CA VAL A 603 -13.27 32.38 -2.16
C VAL A 603 -13.82 32.96 -0.84
N PRO A 604 -15.01 33.59 -0.85
CA PRO A 604 -15.62 34.12 0.37
C PRO A 604 -16.16 33.00 1.27
N SER A 605 -16.24 33.28 2.58
CA SER A 605 -16.82 32.38 3.58
C SER A 605 -17.79 33.13 4.48
N LEU A 606 -19.00 32.58 4.68
CA LEU A 606 -19.94 33.12 5.67
C LEU A 606 -19.55 32.76 7.11
N ARG A 607 -18.71 31.73 7.29
CA ARG A 607 -18.22 31.30 8.61
C ARG A 607 -17.03 32.13 9.10
N HIS A 608 -16.17 32.53 8.15
CA HIS A 608 -14.94 33.29 8.40
C HIS A 608 -14.86 34.47 7.41
N PRO A 609 -15.67 35.54 7.59
CA PRO A 609 -15.88 36.57 6.57
C PRO A 609 -14.63 37.37 6.20
N THR A 610 -13.72 37.56 7.14
CA THR A 610 -12.51 38.39 6.99
C THR A 610 -11.26 37.56 6.72
N LEU A 611 -11.21 36.30 7.15
CA LEU A 611 -10.00 35.46 7.14
C LEU A 611 -9.28 35.40 5.78
N VAL A 612 -9.96 34.92 4.73
CA VAL A 612 -9.37 34.81 3.38
C VAL A 612 -9.30 36.18 2.71
N LYS A 613 -10.30 37.04 2.96
CA LYS A 613 -10.40 38.39 2.39
C LYS A 613 -9.17 39.23 2.76
N ASP A 614 -8.90 39.36 4.05
CA ASP A 614 -7.83 40.22 4.56
C ASP A 614 -6.48 39.73 4.07
N PHE A 615 -6.27 38.41 4.07
CA PHE A 615 -5.04 37.82 3.53
C PHE A 615 -4.90 38.07 2.01
N ALA A 616 -5.97 37.95 1.23
CA ALA A 616 -5.95 38.23 -0.21
C ALA A 616 -5.55 39.68 -0.51
N HIS A 617 -6.10 40.63 0.25
CA HIS A 617 -5.76 42.06 0.13
C HIS A 617 -4.31 42.35 0.54
N LYS A 618 -3.82 41.76 1.63
CA LYS A 618 -2.41 41.88 2.04
C LYS A 618 -1.46 41.29 1.00
N LEU A 619 -1.79 40.13 0.43
CA LEU A 619 -0.98 39.47 -0.61
C LEU A 619 -0.94 40.33 -1.89
N ALA A 620 -2.08 40.86 -2.31
CA ALA A 620 -2.17 41.73 -3.48
C ALA A 620 -1.37 43.03 -3.29
N PHE A 621 -1.42 43.62 -2.09
CA PHE A 621 -0.60 44.78 -1.73
C PHE A 621 0.90 44.47 -1.82
N ALA A 622 1.35 43.33 -1.27
CA ALA A 622 2.76 42.90 -1.34
C ALA A 622 3.24 42.63 -2.78
N MET A 623 2.33 42.25 -3.68
CA MET A 623 2.61 42.02 -5.10
C MET A 623 2.39 43.27 -5.99
N ASN A 624 1.90 44.37 -5.43
CA ASN A 624 1.53 45.60 -6.15
C ASN A 624 0.52 45.36 -7.29
N ILE A 625 -0.54 44.59 -7.02
CA ILE A 625 -1.63 44.28 -7.96
C ILE A 625 -3.00 44.51 -7.29
N PRO A 626 -4.09 44.71 -8.06
CA PRO A 626 -5.42 44.86 -7.49
C PRO A 626 -6.00 43.54 -6.94
N CYS A 627 -6.68 43.63 -5.80
CA CYS A 627 -7.59 42.60 -5.28
C CYS A 627 -9.05 43.05 -5.45
N ARG A 628 -9.94 42.19 -5.93
CA ARG A 628 -11.36 42.50 -6.17
C ARG A 628 -12.30 41.52 -5.48
N ASP A 629 -13.30 42.05 -4.80
CA ASP A 629 -14.33 41.32 -4.05
C ASP A 629 -15.48 40.91 -5.01
N VAL A 630 -15.15 40.08 -6.01
CA VAL A 630 -16.08 39.70 -7.11
C VAL A 630 -17.10 38.64 -6.70
N ILE A 631 -16.70 37.72 -5.82
CA ILE A 631 -17.47 36.53 -5.49
C ILE A 631 -18.22 36.76 -4.19
N SER A 632 -19.48 36.34 -4.15
CA SER A 632 -20.31 36.32 -2.93
C SER A 632 -20.93 34.94 -2.73
N VAL A 633 -21.15 34.54 -1.48
CA VAL A 633 -21.84 33.28 -1.14
C VAL A 633 -23.32 33.58 -0.92
N ALA A 634 -24.21 32.83 -1.58
CA ALA A 634 -25.65 33.06 -1.52
C ALA A 634 -26.25 32.65 -0.15
N GLU A 635 -25.79 31.55 0.43
CA GLU A 635 -26.33 30.99 1.67
C GLU A 635 -25.30 30.10 2.40
N LEU A 636 -25.51 29.87 3.70
CA LEU A 636 -24.65 28.98 4.48
C LEU A 636 -24.94 27.52 4.12
N ARG A 637 -23.97 26.85 3.50
CA ARG A 637 -24.04 25.42 3.14
C ARG A 637 -23.12 24.55 4.00
N PRO A 638 -23.37 23.23 4.10
CA PRO A 638 -22.42 22.30 4.68
C PRO A 638 -21.01 22.46 4.10
N GLU A 639 -19.98 22.30 4.93
CA GLU A 639 -18.59 22.41 4.49
C GLU A 639 -18.24 21.34 3.47
N GLN A 640 -17.48 21.67 2.43
CA GLN A 640 -17.06 20.70 1.41
C GLN A 640 -16.28 19.51 2.01
N LYS A 641 -15.53 19.74 3.09
CA LYS A 641 -14.73 18.71 3.77
C LYS A 641 -15.58 17.58 4.40
N SER A 642 -16.88 17.78 4.63
CA SER A 642 -17.78 16.73 5.12
C SER A 642 -18.31 15.83 4.00
N MET A 643 -17.97 16.12 2.74
CA MET A 643 -18.42 15.37 1.57
C MET A 643 -17.30 14.50 1.04
N GLU A 644 -17.55 13.20 0.96
CA GLU A 644 -16.52 12.19 0.67
C GLU A 644 -16.51 11.73 -0.79
N ASN A 645 -17.50 12.12 -1.58
CA ASN A 645 -17.56 11.79 -3.00
C ASN A 645 -17.83 13.01 -3.90
N SER A 646 -17.44 12.84 -5.16
CA SER A 646 -17.50 13.90 -6.16
C SER A 646 -18.91 14.38 -6.48
N HIS A 647 -19.92 13.51 -6.38
CA HIS A 647 -21.30 13.87 -6.69
C HIS A 647 -21.84 14.83 -5.63
N HIS A 648 -21.72 14.48 -4.35
CA HIS A 648 -22.17 15.35 -3.25
C HIS A 648 -21.39 16.68 -3.23
N GLN A 649 -20.06 16.62 -3.42
CA GLN A 649 -19.19 17.80 -3.50
C GLN A 649 -19.67 18.80 -4.56
N SER A 650 -19.84 18.33 -5.80
CA SER A 650 -20.32 19.17 -6.92
C SER A 650 -21.73 19.71 -6.70
N LYS A 651 -22.67 18.85 -6.27
CA LYS A 651 -24.07 19.21 -6.02
C LYS A 651 -24.22 20.30 -4.96
N ASN A 652 -23.43 20.24 -3.89
CA ASN A 652 -23.46 21.25 -2.84
C ASN A 652 -22.95 22.63 -3.28
N LEU A 653 -22.19 22.72 -4.37
CA LEU A 653 -21.67 24.01 -4.87
C LEU A 653 -22.60 24.65 -5.90
N ASP A 654 -23.54 23.90 -6.47
CA ASP A 654 -24.46 24.41 -7.47
C ASP A 654 -25.41 25.46 -6.91
N GLY A 655 -25.35 26.69 -7.42
CA GLY A 655 -26.06 27.85 -6.87
C GLY A 655 -25.44 28.48 -5.61
N ALA A 656 -24.29 28.02 -5.12
CA ALA A 656 -23.68 28.53 -3.88
C ALA A 656 -23.05 29.94 -3.99
N PHE A 657 -22.72 30.40 -5.20
CA PHE A 657 -21.89 31.56 -5.48
C PHE A 657 -22.55 32.49 -6.50
N ASN A 658 -22.46 33.79 -6.27
CA ASN A 658 -22.83 34.83 -7.23
C ASN A 658 -21.61 35.68 -7.58
N LEU A 659 -21.56 36.19 -8.82
CA LEU A 659 -20.49 37.07 -9.28
C LEU A 659 -21.01 38.50 -9.50
N ASP A 660 -20.31 39.48 -8.95
CA ASP A 660 -20.48 40.89 -9.32
C ASP A 660 -19.69 41.19 -10.60
N THR A 661 -20.39 41.12 -11.73
CA THR A 661 -19.80 41.35 -13.06
C THR A 661 -19.21 42.75 -13.25
N THR A 662 -19.58 43.74 -12.44
CA THR A 662 -19.08 45.12 -12.55
C THR A 662 -17.63 45.27 -12.08
N GLN A 663 -17.15 44.34 -11.26
CA GLN A 663 -15.80 44.37 -10.68
C GLN A 663 -14.80 43.44 -11.38
N ILE A 664 -15.24 42.71 -12.42
CA ILE A 664 -14.44 41.68 -13.10
C ILE A 664 -13.50 42.32 -14.12
N TYR A 665 -12.22 41.92 -14.07
CA TYR A 665 -11.27 42.16 -15.15
C TYR A 665 -11.19 40.96 -16.08
N SER A 666 -11.12 41.20 -17.38
CA SER A 666 -11.00 40.13 -18.38
C SER A 666 -9.65 39.41 -18.34
N HIS A 667 -8.63 40.04 -17.75
CA HIS A 667 -7.27 39.52 -17.70
C HIS A 667 -7.14 38.30 -16.76
N PRO A 668 -6.09 37.46 -16.90
CA PRO A 668 -5.89 36.31 -16.03
C PRO A 668 -5.88 36.66 -14.53
N VAL A 669 -6.51 35.81 -13.72
CA VAL A 669 -6.75 36.02 -12.28
C VAL A 669 -6.16 34.90 -11.43
N TRP A 670 -5.62 35.25 -10.27
CA TRP A 670 -5.40 34.29 -9.19
C TRP A 670 -6.67 34.18 -8.34
N LEU A 671 -7.20 32.96 -8.24
CA LEU A 671 -8.33 32.65 -7.37
C LEU A 671 -7.81 32.03 -6.08
N LEU A 672 -7.83 32.78 -4.98
CA LEU A 672 -7.28 32.39 -3.69
C LEU A 672 -8.31 31.71 -2.78
N ASP A 673 -7.93 30.63 -2.12
CA ASP A 673 -8.66 30.03 -1.00
C ASP A 673 -7.70 29.71 0.17
N ASP A 674 -8.21 29.47 1.37
CA ASP A 674 -7.37 29.03 2.48
C ASP A 674 -6.87 27.60 2.28
N ALA A 675 -7.78 26.68 1.92
CA ALA A 675 -7.50 25.27 1.83
C ALA A 675 -8.07 24.65 0.55
N ALA A 676 -7.22 23.95 -0.19
CA ALA A 676 -7.60 23.16 -1.35
C ALA A 676 -7.83 21.69 -0.96
N ASP A 677 -9.02 21.18 -1.25
CA ASP A 677 -9.36 19.77 -0.98
C ASP A 677 -9.71 19.00 -2.26
N SER A 678 -11.00 18.82 -2.52
CA SER A 678 -11.52 18.06 -3.67
C SER A 678 -11.28 18.71 -5.05
N GLY A 679 -10.89 19.98 -5.05
CA GLY A 679 -10.75 20.84 -6.23
C GLY A 679 -12.06 21.38 -6.78
N TRP A 680 -13.22 20.99 -6.23
CA TRP A 680 -14.53 21.38 -6.75
C TRP A 680 -14.85 22.87 -6.58
N THR A 681 -14.49 23.48 -5.44
CA THR A 681 -14.66 24.93 -5.20
C THR A 681 -14.00 25.75 -6.30
N PHE A 682 -12.72 25.51 -6.56
CA PHE A 682 -11.99 26.16 -7.64
C PHE A 682 -12.56 25.86 -9.03
N THR A 683 -13.01 24.61 -9.26
CA THR A 683 -13.59 24.20 -10.54
C THR A 683 -14.87 24.98 -10.83
N VAL A 684 -15.78 25.10 -9.86
CA VAL A 684 -17.07 25.75 -10.03
C VAL A 684 -16.89 27.27 -10.14
N ILE A 685 -16.19 27.90 -9.20
CA ILE A 685 -15.98 29.35 -9.22
C ILE A 685 -15.21 29.77 -10.48
N GLY A 686 -14.16 29.02 -10.84
CA GLY A 686 -13.40 29.32 -12.04
C GLY A 686 -14.24 29.16 -13.30
N ALA A 687 -15.12 28.16 -13.41
CA ALA A 687 -16.06 28.06 -14.52
C ALA A 687 -17.00 29.27 -14.61
N LEU A 688 -17.48 29.78 -13.48
CA LEU A 688 -18.31 31.00 -13.44
C LEU A 688 -17.52 32.23 -13.89
N LEU A 689 -16.28 32.40 -13.42
CA LEU A 689 -15.39 33.50 -13.84
C LEU A 689 -15.06 33.43 -15.34
N ARG A 690 -14.80 32.21 -15.87
CA ARG A 690 -14.58 31.99 -17.31
C ARG A 690 -15.83 32.36 -18.12
N ARG A 691 -17.03 31.99 -17.66
CA ARG A 691 -18.31 32.42 -18.27
C ARG A 691 -18.50 33.93 -18.24
N ALA A 692 -18.00 34.60 -17.20
CA ALA A 692 -18.05 36.06 -17.05
C ALA A 692 -16.97 36.81 -17.86
N GLY A 693 -16.16 36.12 -18.66
CA GLY A 693 -15.20 36.73 -19.59
C GLY A 693 -13.75 36.80 -19.10
N VAL A 694 -13.43 36.18 -17.97
CA VAL A 694 -12.03 36.07 -17.51
C VAL A 694 -11.25 35.13 -18.43
N GLN A 695 -10.09 35.56 -18.92
CA GLN A 695 -9.28 34.81 -19.90
C GLN A 695 -8.67 33.53 -19.34
N ARG A 696 -8.22 33.53 -18.09
CA ARG A 696 -7.66 32.35 -17.40
C ARG A 696 -7.85 32.50 -15.90
N VAL A 697 -8.11 31.39 -15.22
CA VAL A 697 -8.26 31.35 -13.76
C VAL A 697 -7.22 30.39 -13.22
N VAL A 698 -6.29 30.91 -12.42
CA VAL A 698 -5.22 30.14 -11.79
C VAL A 698 -5.55 29.98 -10.30
N PRO A 699 -5.91 28.77 -9.84
CA PRO A 699 -6.16 28.51 -8.43
C PRO A 699 -4.90 28.67 -7.59
N ILE A 700 -5.00 29.32 -6.45
CA ILE A 700 -3.93 29.37 -5.45
C ILE A 700 -4.50 29.10 -4.07
N ALA A 701 -3.77 28.41 -3.22
CA ALA A 701 -4.20 28.17 -1.84
C ALA A 701 -3.05 28.28 -0.84
N LEU A 702 -3.38 28.60 0.41
CA LEU A 702 -2.39 28.56 1.48
C LEU A 702 -1.98 27.13 1.80
N THR A 703 -2.89 26.18 1.70
CA THR A 703 -2.61 24.79 2.03
C THR A 703 -3.45 23.83 1.22
N SER A 704 -2.96 22.61 1.02
CA SER A 704 -3.75 21.49 0.49
C SER A 704 -4.09 20.52 1.61
N THR A 705 -5.37 20.19 1.75
CA THR A 705 -5.85 19.11 2.62
C THR A 705 -6.01 17.79 1.88
N LYS A 706 -5.90 17.82 0.54
CA LYS A 706 -5.94 16.62 -0.31
C LYS A 706 -4.84 15.64 0.15
N ASN A 707 -5.26 14.46 0.63
CA ASN A 707 -4.42 13.37 1.18
C ASN A 707 -3.95 13.53 2.64
N ASN A 708 -4.58 14.40 3.43
CA ASN A 708 -4.35 14.51 4.88
C ASN A 708 -5.44 13.84 5.74
N GLN A 709 -6.33 13.06 5.10
CA GLN A 709 -7.23 12.16 5.80
C GLN A 709 -6.47 10.90 6.15
#